data_AF-L8LU58-F1
#
_entry.id   AF-L8LU58-F1
#
_cell.length_a   1.000
_cell.length_b   1.000
_cell.length_c   1.000
_cell.angle_alpha   90.00
_cell.angle_beta   90.00
_cell.angle_gamma   90.00
#
_symmetry.space_group_name_H-M   'P 1'
#
loop_
_entity.id
_entity.type
_entity.pdbx_description
1 polymer ?
#
loop_
_entity_poly.entity_id
_entity_poly.type
_entity_poly.pdbx_seq_one_letter_code
_entity_poly.pdbx_strand_id
1 'polypeptide(L)'
;MNIWSKPQLTLVDLLQYRSLQQNNQIAYSFLVDDDTKEINQTYQELAREARKVAVQLQARNLAGKRAILLYRPGLEFINAFFGCLYAGVVGVPVYPPQFQQNLSRLQRIITDSQASIILTTKEFQDNPQFTDLPHLITDRLEDDTASDWLPPKLNSDTLAFIQYTSGSTGNPKGVMLSHGNLLHNLALIYKAFRHSSDTKVVSWLPPYHDMGLIGGILQPFYGGFPVILMSPLSVIRRPIRWLKAISRYQATTSGGPNFAYNLCLQKITPEEKQTLDLSTWEVAFIGAEPISSQTLTQFAETFAPCGFRPEAFYPCYGLAEATLFVSGGVKNQSLSPQQRVSCGQTYSEQTVRIVDSNTLAPLPDGQVGEILVSGASIAQGYWNQPEKTQETFHAKLEQKPFLRTGDLGFLQDGELFVTGRIKDLIIIRGQNYYPQDLEQTIEQSHLAIRQGCCAAFSIEIAGEEQLAIAAEIKRESSRQLNFETLFKAMRGAISQEYGLQVHTILLLKQGSIPKTTSGKIQRHACKNQLPVARWSLESSQKSDNLNQWLRSYAQDQINSRLIDERRCIPPSIVLDFGNKGLLGMQVPVQYGGLALNNTETMRILEQLGAIDTTLALFVGLNNILGIRPLLHYGSQKLKDELLPQLATGRELAAFALTETVAGSNPQAIVSQAIKSDQGGWLLHGQKIWSGSGSWAGIINVFVKERDGISGFVVQKGTPGLRQGLEALTMGMRGMVQNTVYFDNVLVQEEHRLGQPGMGMKVAQDAMMYGRLGIAAACVGGMKRCAQLMWRYSSRRTISTGLLSDNPVMIIGLNRLTAEITAVESLVRAIAQLLDHSKTVPIEAYTACKIAAPEFYWQAADDLVQCLGGRGYIETNIAPQILRDARILRIFEGPTETLKMFLGSKVINQSQDLKCFLDETLAKPDIYQKLKADQAKIQDYYISSYSPFTESVTATRWASILIGDLATWGILLAALKYYAPDAATAIAWIEQQYEQKLNQALSRTPEASINITEVINQYEINIGDIEQTLAGEDQELDALLRKSTQPVKESKTWQPSVTTETKYSLREIQNWLMNWLSQKLKISHQNLDPQQSFAEYGIDSVIAVELAQDLQEWLGYEQELEATIAWNYPTIAALSQYLAKSTDTLSQENTLLLEIQNKSEEEIQESIAQEIAELENWLETR
;
A
#
# COMPACT_ATOMS: atom_id res chain seq x y z
N MET A 1 -60.85 42.30 6.08
CA MET A 1 -59.61 43.11 6.26
C MET A 1 -58.52 42.50 5.41
N ASN A 2 -57.80 43.30 4.62
CA ASN A 2 -56.64 42.82 3.87
C ASN A 2 -55.47 42.62 4.86
N ILE A 3 -55.19 41.37 5.24
CA ILE A 3 -54.10 41.04 6.18
C ILE A 3 -52.74 41.58 5.70
N TRP A 4 -52.57 41.72 4.38
CA TRP A 4 -51.35 42.20 3.73
C TRP A 4 -51.07 43.69 3.92
N SER A 5 -52.06 44.49 4.35
CA SER A 5 -51.86 45.91 4.66
C SER A 5 -51.52 46.16 6.13
N LYS A 6 -51.40 45.11 6.96
CA LYS A 6 -51.06 45.23 8.37
C LYS A 6 -49.58 45.65 8.52
N PRO A 7 -49.28 46.78 9.22
CA PRO A 7 -47.91 47.13 9.57
C PRO A 7 -47.31 46.06 10.48
N GLN A 8 -46.05 45.67 10.25
CA GLN A 8 -45.36 44.64 11.03
C GLN A 8 -46.09 43.29 11.07
N LEU A 9 -46.64 42.84 9.93
CA LEU A 9 -47.24 41.52 9.79
C LEU A 9 -46.26 40.41 10.23
N THR A 10 -46.78 39.39 10.91
CA THR A 10 -46.02 38.20 11.32
C THR A 10 -46.66 36.91 10.80
N LEU A 11 -45.92 35.80 10.85
CA LEU A 11 -46.48 34.48 10.51
C LEU A 11 -47.61 34.06 11.48
N VAL A 12 -47.57 34.54 12.73
CA VAL A 12 -48.61 34.29 13.74
C VAL A 12 -49.92 34.97 13.35
N ASP A 13 -49.84 36.23 12.92
CA ASP A 13 -51.00 36.98 12.41
C ASP A 13 -51.61 36.30 11.18
N LEU A 14 -50.76 35.81 10.29
CA LEU A 14 -51.20 35.13 9.09
C LEU A 14 -51.91 33.81 9.41
N LEU A 15 -51.41 33.01 10.37
CA LEU A 15 -52.07 31.75 10.74
C LEU A 15 -53.42 32.00 11.43
N GLN A 16 -53.52 33.04 12.26
CA GLN A 16 -54.80 33.48 12.81
C GLN A 16 -55.78 33.89 11.71
N TYR A 17 -55.33 34.70 10.75
CA TYR A 17 -56.15 35.08 9.60
C TYR A 17 -56.64 33.85 8.82
N ARG A 18 -55.75 32.90 8.49
CA ARG A 18 -56.09 31.68 7.76
C ARG A 18 -57.07 30.81 8.55
N SER A 19 -56.85 30.59 9.84
CA SER A 19 -57.75 29.80 10.69
C SER A 19 -59.14 30.40 10.87
N LEU A 20 -59.29 31.72 10.73
CA LEU A 20 -60.60 32.39 10.81
C LEU A 20 -61.29 32.47 9.45
N GLN A 21 -60.55 32.78 8.38
CA GLN A 21 -61.12 33.04 7.05
C GLN A 21 -61.15 31.81 6.13
N GLN A 22 -60.33 30.80 6.42
CA GLN A 22 -60.17 29.57 5.64
C GLN A 22 -60.15 28.34 6.57
N ASN A 23 -60.99 28.36 7.62
CA ASN A 23 -61.03 27.38 8.70
C ASN A 23 -61.03 25.91 8.24
N ASN A 24 -61.94 25.55 7.32
CA ASN A 24 -62.15 24.20 6.83
C ASN A 24 -61.28 23.85 5.60
N GLN A 25 -60.47 24.79 5.13
CA GLN A 25 -59.58 24.53 4.00
C GLN A 25 -58.40 23.68 4.47
N ILE A 26 -58.10 22.62 3.71
CA ILE A 26 -56.92 21.78 3.95
C ILE A 26 -55.66 22.63 3.72
N ALA A 27 -54.85 22.74 4.76
CA ALA A 27 -53.54 23.40 4.70
C ALA A 27 -52.47 22.40 4.26
N TYR A 28 -52.41 21.24 4.95
CA TYR A 28 -51.39 20.22 4.75
C TYR A 28 -52.02 18.84 4.61
N SER A 29 -51.58 18.10 3.60
CA SER A 29 -51.82 16.66 3.47
C SER A 29 -50.48 15.94 3.57
N PHE A 30 -50.38 14.89 4.38
CA PHE A 30 -49.16 14.08 4.50
C PHE A 30 -49.41 12.65 4.04
N LEU A 31 -48.59 12.16 3.10
CA LEU A 31 -48.64 10.79 2.60
C LEU A 31 -47.81 9.86 3.50
N VAL A 32 -48.48 8.87 4.09
CA VAL A 32 -47.88 7.83 4.95
C VAL A 32 -47.55 6.59 4.10
N ASP A 33 -46.55 5.81 4.53
CA ASP A 33 -45.95 4.67 3.80
C ASP A 33 -46.92 3.88 2.89
N ASP A 34 -46.47 3.64 1.65
CA ASP A 34 -47.16 2.97 0.52
C ASP A 34 -48.21 3.76 -0.28
N ASP A 35 -48.24 5.10 -0.15
CA ASP A 35 -49.06 6.04 -0.95
C ASP A 35 -50.59 5.80 -0.84
N THR A 36 -51.01 4.95 0.10
CA THR A 36 -52.42 4.55 0.30
C THR A 36 -53.10 5.32 1.43
N LYS A 37 -52.33 5.82 2.42
CA LYS A 37 -52.87 6.54 3.58
C LYS A 37 -52.47 8.01 3.56
N GLU A 38 -53.47 8.88 3.51
CA GLU A 38 -53.35 10.34 3.51
C GLU A 38 -53.88 10.88 4.84
N ILE A 39 -53.10 11.75 5.50
CA ILE A 39 -53.53 12.47 6.71
C ILE A 39 -53.67 13.94 6.36
N ASN A 40 -54.86 14.50 6.55
CA ASN A 40 -55.17 15.88 6.23
C ASN A 40 -55.27 16.74 7.48
N GLN A 41 -54.86 17.99 7.35
CA GLN A 41 -54.94 18.99 8.39
C GLN A 41 -55.43 20.31 7.82
N THR A 42 -56.53 20.81 8.37
CA THR A 42 -57.11 22.12 8.05
C THR A 42 -56.39 23.25 8.77
N TYR A 43 -56.58 24.50 8.33
CA TYR A 43 -56.03 25.66 9.04
C TYR A 43 -56.58 25.81 10.47
N GLN A 44 -57.82 25.42 10.72
CA GLN A 44 -58.40 25.43 12.06
C GLN A 44 -57.71 24.41 12.98
N GLU A 45 -57.51 23.18 12.49
CA GLU A 45 -56.82 22.13 13.25
C GLU A 45 -55.37 22.50 13.50
N LEU A 46 -54.65 23.01 12.49
CA LEU A 46 -53.28 23.50 12.66
C LEU A 46 -53.17 24.57 13.76
N ALA A 47 -54.06 25.57 13.73
CA ALA A 47 -54.06 26.63 14.74
C ALA A 47 -54.38 26.08 16.14
N ARG A 48 -55.27 25.09 16.24
CA ARG A 48 -55.60 24.42 17.51
C ARG A 48 -54.40 23.64 18.04
N GLU A 49 -53.78 22.78 17.24
CA GLU A 49 -52.64 21.97 17.67
C GLU A 49 -51.41 22.83 18.00
N ALA A 50 -51.15 23.89 17.22
CA ALA A 50 -50.09 24.86 17.52
C ALA A 50 -50.33 25.58 18.87
N ARG A 51 -51.59 25.93 19.19
CA ARG A 51 -51.93 26.55 20.49
C ARG A 51 -51.68 25.61 21.67
N LYS A 52 -51.99 24.32 21.56
CA LYS A 52 -51.69 23.33 22.61
C LYS A 52 -50.20 23.31 22.94
N VAL A 53 -49.35 23.25 21.91
CA VAL A 53 -47.90 23.33 22.08
C VAL A 53 -47.50 24.67 22.71
N ALA A 54 -48.08 25.77 22.23
CA ALA A 54 -47.73 27.11 22.70
C ALA A 54 -48.04 27.33 24.19
N VAL A 55 -49.21 26.90 24.67
CA VAL A 55 -49.62 27.00 26.08
C VAL A 55 -48.62 26.29 26.99
N GLN A 56 -48.16 25.11 26.59
CA GLN A 56 -47.15 24.35 27.32
C GLN A 56 -45.79 25.08 27.39
N LEU A 57 -45.40 25.76 26.31
CA LEU A 57 -44.18 26.56 26.29
C LEU A 57 -44.31 27.86 27.11
N GLN A 58 -45.50 28.47 27.10
CA GLN A 58 -45.83 29.67 27.88
C GLN A 58 -45.87 29.38 29.38
N ALA A 59 -46.46 28.26 29.79
CA ALA A 59 -46.47 27.81 31.19
C ALA A 59 -45.04 27.62 31.75
N ARG A 60 -44.06 27.38 30.87
CA ARG A 60 -42.63 27.25 31.21
C ARG A 60 -41.85 28.56 31.07
N ASN A 61 -42.50 29.69 30.76
CA ASN A 61 -41.89 31.01 30.55
C ASN A 61 -40.76 31.01 29.52
N LEU A 62 -40.92 30.27 28.41
CA LEU A 62 -39.86 30.09 27.41
C LEU A 62 -39.85 31.13 26.29
N ALA A 63 -40.70 32.16 26.33
CA ALA A 63 -40.72 33.22 25.33
C ALA A 63 -39.31 33.83 25.13
N GLY A 64 -38.88 33.97 23.88
CA GLY A 64 -37.53 34.42 23.51
C GLY A 64 -36.40 33.42 23.76
N LYS A 65 -36.67 32.18 24.22
CA LYS A 65 -35.69 31.08 24.33
C LYS A 65 -35.67 30.22 23.05
N ARG A 66 -34.72 29.27 22.97
CA ARG A 66 -34.60 28.30 21.85
C ARG A 66 -35.20 26.96 22.24
N ALA A 67 -35.88 26.33 21.27
CA ALA A 67 -36.41 24.98 21.38
C ALA A 67 -35.90 24.12 20.22
N ILE A 68 -35.28 22.97 20.53
CA ILE A 68 -34.91 22.00 19.50
C ILE A 68 -36.18 21.31 19.01
N LEU A 69 -36.37 21.23 17.70
CA LEU A 69 -37.47 20.47 17.09
C LEU A 69 -36.93 19.14 16.56
N LEU A 70 -37.13 18.06 17.32
CA LEU A 70 -36.67 16.71 17.00
C LEU A 70 -37.85 15.82 16.61
N TYR A 71 -38.14 15.73 15.32
CA TYR A 71 -39.32 15.05 14.80
C TYR A 71 -39.00 14.27 13.53
N ARG A 72 -39.74 13.21 13.21
CA ARG A 72 -39.82 12.71 11.83
C ARG A 72 -40.59 13.71 10.95
N PRO A 73 -40.41 13.70 9.61
CA PRO A 73 -41.22 14.53 8.73
C PRO A 73 -42.69 14.13 8.87
N GLY A 74 -43.57 15.10 9.09
CA GLY A 74 -44.98 14.86 9.34
C GLY A 74 -45.67 16.09 9.94
N LEU A 75 -46.98 15.98 10.15
CA LEU A 75 -47.81 17.06 10.70
C LEU A 75 -47.38 17.47 12.13
N GLU A 76 -46.86 16.53 12.94
CA GLU A 76 -46.37 16.83 14.29
C GLU A 76 -45.22 17.84 14.31
N PHE A 77 -44.31 17.76 13.34
CA PHE A 77 -43.25 18.77 13.20
C PHE A 77 -43.84 20.15 12.88
N ILE A 78 -44.83 20.20 12.00
CA ILE A 78 -45.50 21.44 11.58
C ILE A 78 -46.21 22.07 12.78
N ASN A 79 -46.97 21.27 13.53
CA ASN A 79 -47.63 21.68 14.77
C ASN A 79 -46.64 22.27 15.78
N ALA A 80 -45.51 21.60 16.00
CA ALA A 80 -44.48 22.05 16.92
C ALA A 80 -43.80 23.35 16.45
N PHE A 81 -43.50 23.47 15.15
CA PHE A 81 -42.91 24.69 14.58
C PHE A 81 -43.83 25.89 14.75
N PHE A 82 -45.10 25.79 14.35
CA PHE A 82 -46.07 26.87 14.55
C PHE A 82 -46.38 27.11 16.02
N GLY A 83 -46.33 26.07 16.87
CA GLY A 83 -46.46 26.20 18.32
C GLY A 83 -45.34 27.02 18.95
N CYS A 84 -44.10 26.87 18.48
CA CYS A 84 -43.00 27.76 18.87
C CYS A 84 -43.29 29.21 18.50
N LEU A 85 -43.76 29.48 17.27
CA LEU A 85 -44.12 30.83 16.85
C LEU A 85 -45.24 31.42 17.72
N TYR A 86 -46.29 30.64 18.00
CA TYR A 86 -47.40 31.04 18.87
C TYR A 86 -46.99 31.27 20.33
N ALA A 87 -45.89 30.66 20.80
CA ALA A 87 -45.33 30.92 22.13
C ALA A 87 -44.31 32.07 22.15
N GLY A 88 -43.92 32.60 20.99
CA GLY A 88 -42.77 33.51 20.88
C GLY A 88 -41.44 32.82 21.20
N VAL A 89 -41.35 31.51 21.01
CA VAL A 89 -40.15 30.69 21.18
C VAL A 89 -39.47 30.51 19.83
N VAL A 90 -38.14 30.60 19.79
CA VAL A 90 -37.37 30.43 18.56
C VAL A 90 -37.10 28.95 18.32
N GLY A 91 -37.76 28.38 17.31
CA GLY A 91 -37.54 26.99 16.92
C GLY A 91 -36.15 26.76 16.33
N VAL A 92 -35.58 25.58 16.56
CA VAL A 92 -34.34 25.12 15.95
C VAL A 92 -34.61 23.75 15.31
N PRO A 93 -35.05 23.71 14.03
CA PRO A 93 -35.27 22.46 13.32
C PRO A 93 -33.99 21.65 13.18
N VAL A 94 -34.02 20.39 13.60
CA VAL A 94 -32.88 19.47 13.47
C VAL A 94 -33.30 18.15 12.85
N TYR A 95 -32.39 17.56 12.09
CA TYR A 95 -32.61 16.22 11.54
C TYR A 95 -32.42 15.15 12.62
N PRO A 96 -33.34 14.18 12.78
CA PRO A 96 -33.19 13.11 13.76
C PRO A 96 -31.95 12.23 13.49
N PRO A 97 -31.13 11.91 14.50
CA PRO A 97 -29.91 11.15 14.31
C PRO A 97 -30.22 9.67 14.01
N GLN A 98 -29.67 9.14 12.91
CA GLN A 98 -29.78 7.72 12.52
C GLN A 98 -28.54 6.87 12.85
N PHE A 99 -27.40 7.52 13.15
CA PHE A 99 -26.09 6.89 13.39
C PHE A 99 -25.33 7.67 14.48
N GLN A 100 -24.35 7.05 15.15
CA GLN A 100 -23.56 7.69 16.22
C GLN A 100 -22.90 9.03 15.82
N GLN A 101 -22.42 9.16 14.59
CA GLN A 101 -21.81 10.40 14.10
C GLN A 101 -22.80 11.59 14.06
N ASN A 102 -24.10 11.34 13.83
CA ASN A 102 -25.14 12.38 13.81
C ASN A 102 -25.50 12.89 15.21
N LEU A 103 -25.16 12.15 16.27
CA LEU A 103 -25.37 12.58 17.66
C LEU A 103 -24.43 13.71 18.06
N SER A 104 -23.16 13.59 17.68
CA SER A 104 -22.15 14.63 17.96
C SER A 104 -22.53 15.98 17.33
N ARG A 105 -23.13 15.97 16.14
CA ARG A 105 -23.64 17.18 15.48
C ARG A 105 -24.84 17.77 16.19
N LEU A 106 -25.80 16.93 16.61
CA LEU A 106 -26.98 17.37 17.35
C LEU A 106 -26.59 17.99 18.69
N GLN A 107 -25.66 17.39 19.43
CA GLN A 107 -25.12 17.95 20.68
C GLN A 107 -24.48 19.32 20.46
N ARG A 108 -23.67 19.49 19.40
CA ARG A 108 -23.10 20.81 19.06
C ARG A 108 -24.17 21.85 18.77
N ILE A 109 -25.24 21.49 18.06
CA ILE A 109 -26.36 22.40 17.78
C ILE A 109 -27.11 22.75 19.07
N ILE A 110 -27.36 21.77 19.95
CA ILE A 110 -27.98 21.99 21.27
C ILE A 110 -27.17 23.00 22.08
N THR A 111 -25.87 22.79 22.19
CA THR A 111 -24.96 23.68 22.94
C THR A 111 -24.87 25.07 22.32
N ASP A 112 -24.65 25.17 21.00
CA ASP A 112 -24.49 26.45 20.31
C ASP A 112 -25.77 27.30 20.34
N SER A 113 -26.93 26.68 20.11
CA SER A 113 -28.22 27.37 20.11
C SER A 113 -28.69 27.79 21.51
N GLN A 114 -28.05 27.24 22.55
CA GLN A 114 -28.43 27.42 23.95
C GLN A 114 -29.90 27.06 24.16
N ALA A 115 -30.34 25.94 23.58
CA ALA A 115 -31.71 25.49 23.67
C ALA A 115 -32.10 25.17 25.11
N SER A 116 -33.32 25.54 25.50
CA SER A 116 -33.85 25.35 26.85
C SER A 116 -34.77 24.13 26.96
N ILE A 117 -35.21 23.57 25.83
CA ILE A 117 -36.13 22.45 25.78
C ILE A 117 -36.00 21.71 24.43
N ILE A 118 -36.31 20.41 24.44
CA ILE A 118 -36.47 19.60 23.22
C ILE A 118 -37.96 19.30 23.04
N LEU A 119 -38.49 19.63 21.88
CA LEU A 119 -39.84 19.29 21.44
C LEU A 119 -39.75 18.03 20.58
N THR A 120 -40.52 17.01 20.94
CA THR A 120 -40.50 15.72 20.24
C THR A 120 -41.80 14.93 20.44
N THR A 121 -41.88 13.73 19.87
CA THR A 121 -42.98 12.77 20.06
C THR A 121 -42.56 11.65 21.01
N LYS A 122 -43.52 10.83 21.46
CA LYS A 122 -43.26 9.64 22.30
C LYS A 122 -42.18 8.72 21.70
N GLU A 123 -42.12 8.66 20.37
CA GLU A 123 -41.14 7.83 19.65
C GLU A 123 -39.69 8.10 20.07
N PHE A 124 -39.34 9.35 20.37
CA PHE A 124 -37.99 9.73 20.76
C PHE A 124 -37.83 9.96 22.28
N GLN A 125 -38.89 9.70 23.08
CA GLN A 125 -38.90 9.94 24.52
C GLN A 125 -37.84 9.12 25.27
N ASP A 126 -37.72 7.83 24.94
CA ASP A 126 -36.89 6.85 25.67
C ASP A 126 -35.47 6.70 25.08
N ASN A 127 -35.05 7.61 24.19
CA ASN A 127 -33.73 7.50 23.59
C ASN A 127 -32.66 7.96 24.61
N PRO A 128 -31.78 7.06 25.11
CA PRO A 128 -30.86 7.33 26.22
C PRO A 128 -29.75 8.34 25.90
N GLN A 129 -29.76 8.94 24.70
CA GLN A 129 -28.71 9.83 24.20
C GLN A 129 -29.02 11.33 24.41
N PHE A 130 -30.18 11.67 25.01
CA PHE A 130 -30.67 13.06 25.13
C PHE A 130 -31.02 13.48 26.58
N THR A 131 -30.27 13.01 27.58
CA THR A 131 -30.69 13.01 28.99
C THR A 131 -30.70 14.37 29.72
N ASP A 132 -30.10 15.43 29.16
CA ASP A 132 -29.76 16.61 29.96
C ASP A 132 -30.71 17.82 29.79
N LEU A 133 -31.58 17.81 28.76
CA LEU A 133 -32.58 18.87 28.53
C LEU A 133 -34.01 18.38 28.79
N PRO A 134 -34.92 19.25 29.31
CA PRO A 134 -36.32 18.89 29.43
C PRO A 134 -36.95 18.55 28.07
N HIS A 135 -37.78 17.51 28.04
CA HIS A 135 -38.53 17.10 26.85
C HIS A 135 -40.00 17.52 26.95
N LEU A 136 -40.54 18.09 25.88
CA LEU A 136 -41.98 18.27 25.68
C LEU A 136 -42.47 17.26 24.63
N ILE A 137 -43.27 16.30 25.08
CA ILE A 137 -43.87 15.26 24.24
C ILE A 137 -45.19 15.80 23.66
N THR A 138 -45.14 16.25 22.41
CA THR A 138 -46.24 17.02 21.80
C THR A 138 -47.41 16.17 21.32
N ASP A 139 -47.22 14.86 21.11
CA ASP A 139 -48.26 13.90 20.72
C ASP A 139 -49.07 13.37 21.93
N ARG A 140 -48.90 13.97 23.11
CA ARG A 140 -49.60 13.62 24.37
C ARG A 140 -50.30 14.81 25.02
N LEU A 141 -50.46 15.92 24.33
CA LEU A 141 -51.06 17.12 24.88
C LEU A 141 -52.58 16.95 25.00
N GLU A 142 -53.14 17.35 26.14
CA GLU A 142 -54.58 17.30 26.40
C GLU A 142 -55.35 18.28 25.51
N ASP A 143 -56.51 17.84 25.02
CA ASP A 143 -57.29 18.57 24.01
C ASP A 143 -57.82 19.94 24.48
N ASP A 144 -58.09 20.11 25.78
CA ASP A 144 -58.77 21.28 26.33
C ASP A 144 -57.87 22.52 26.54
N THR A 145 -56.55 22.33 26.45
CA THR A 145 -55.56 23.39 26.80
C THR A 145 -55.40 24.49 25.75
N ALA A 146 -55.92 24.32 24.53
CA ALA A 146 -55.70 25.27 23.42
C ALA A 146 -56.37 26.64 23.64
N SER A 147 -57.40 26.71 24.50
CA SER A 147 -58.16 27.93 24.80
C SER A 147 -57.40 28.90 25.71
N ASP A 148 -56.43 28.41 26.49
CA ASP A 148 -55.59 29.18 27.42
C ASP A 148 -54.46 29.96 26.74
N TRP A 149 -54.36 29.90 25.42
CA TRP A 149 -53.27 30.53 24.67
C TRP A 149 -53.32 32.06 24.72
N LEU A 150 -52.20 32.66 25.09
CA LEU A 150 -52.03 34.12 25.11
C LEU A 150 -51.22 34.60 23.88
N PRO A 151 -51.69 35.59 23.10
CA PRO A 151 -50.92 36.11 21.98
C PRO A 151 -49.56 36.71 22.41
N PRO A 152 -48.42 36.28 21.82
CA PRO A 152 -47.12 36.86 22.12
C PRO A 152 -46.96 38.24 21.46
N LYS A 153 -46.13 39.11 22.04
CA LYS A 153 -45.78 40.40 21.44
C LYS A 153 -44.64 40.20 20.42
N LEU A 154 -44.98 40.20 19.14
CA LEU A 154 -44.04 39.98 18.03
C LEU A 154 -44.08 41.16 17.05
N ASN A 155 -42.96 41.39 16.37
CA ASN A 155 -42.84 42.33 15.25
C ASN A 155 -42.04 41.70 14.10
N SER A 156 -41.81 42.45 13.02
CA SER A 156 -41.06 41.98 11.84
C SER A 156 -39.62 41.55 12.16
N ASP A 157 -38.98 42.16 13.15
CA ASP A 157 -37.59 41.90 13.51
C ASP A 157 -37.46 40.76 14.54
N THR A 158 -38.57 40.24 15.03
CA THR A 158 -38.55 39.13 15.97
C THR A 158 -38.12 37.84 15.26
N LEU A 159 -37.17 37.11 15.87
CA LEU A 159 -36.71 35.83 15.36
C LEU A 159 -37.85 34.81 15.33
N ALA A 160 -38.06 34.21 14.16
CA ALA A 160 -39.00 33.11 13.98
C ALA A 160 -38.31 31.76 14.27
N PHE A 161 -37.14 31.54 13.69
CA PHE A 161 -36.36 30.32 13.93
C PHE A 161 -34.87 30.51 13.60
N ILE A 162 -34.04 29.57 14.05
CA ILE A 162 -32.62 29.48 13.69
C ILE A 162 -32.41 28.27 12.79
N GLN A 163 -31.92 28.51 11.58
CA GLN A 163 -31.58 27.46 10.63
C GLN A 163 -30.10 27.14 10.73
N TYR A 164 -29.75 25.93 11.19
CA TYR A 164 -28.35 25.51 11.15
C TYR A 164 -27.95 25.05 9.75
N THR A 165 -26.87 25.63 9.23
CA THR A 165 -26.28 25.23 7.95
C THR A 165 -25.09 24.31 8.19
N SER A 166 -24.84 23.38 7.25
CA SER A 166 -23.62 22.57 7.24
C SER A 166 -22.46 23.44 6.74
N GLY A 167 -21.80 24.16 7.66
CA GLY A 167 -20.55 24.85 7.36
C GLY A 167 -19.47 23.87 6.89
N SER A 168 -18.69 24.26 5.88
CA SER A 168 -17.53 23.49 5.37
C SER A 168 -16.41 23.30 6.41
N THR A 169 -16.45 24.06 7.50
CA THR A 169 -15.43 24.10 8.56
C THR A 169 -15.72 23.16 9.74
N GLY A 170 -16.73 22.28 9.63
CA GLY A 170 -17.03 21.27 10.66
C GLY A 170 -17.81 21.76 11.89
N ASN A 171 -17.93 23.08 12.10
CA ASN A 171 -18.77 23.69 13.14
C ASN A 171 -20.08 24.25 12.53
N PRO A 172 -21.26 23.87 13.06
CA PRO A 172 -22.54 24.30 12.51
C PRO A 172 -22.76 25.81 12.78
N LYS A 173 -23.26 26.55 11.79
CA LYS A 173 -23.59 27.99 11.93
C LYS A 173 -25.10 28.16 11.95
N GLY A 174 -25.65 28.80 12.99
CA GLY A 174 -27.08 29.08 13.08
C GLY A 174 -27.44 30.39 12.39
N VAL A 175 -28.17 30.34 11.28
CA VAL A 175 -28.68 31.52 10.57
C VAL A 175 -29.94 32.02 11.25
N MET A 176 -29.95 33.30 11.63
CA MET A 176 -31.04 33.93 12.39
C MET A 176 -32.11 34.52 11.45
N LEU A 177 -33.28 33.90 11.39
CA LEU A 177 -34.36 34.30 10.48
C LEU A 177 -35.51 34.95 11.25
N SER A 178 -35.84 36.19 10.88
CA SER A 178 -36.96 36.93 11.44
C SER A 178 -38.28 36.66 10.71
N HIS A 179 -39.40 37.03 11.33
CA HIS A 179 -40.70 37.01 10.67
C HIS A 179 -40.73 37.86 9.40
N GLY A 180 -40.09 39.05 9.42
CA GLY A 180 -39.99 39.95 8.29
C GLY A 180 -39.18 39.37 7.14
N ASN A 181 -38.04 38.72 7.44
CA ASN A 181 -37.23 38.04 6.44
C ASN A 181 -38.03 36.98 5.68
N LEU A 182 -38.77 36.16 6.43
CA LEU A 182 -39.61 35.08 5.89
C LEU A 182 -40.75 35.62 5.05
N LEU A 183 -41.55 36.56 5.56
CA LEU A 183 -42.68 37.12 4.81
C LEU A 183 -42.23 37.81 3.52
N HIS A 184 -41.09 38.52 3.54
CA HIS A 184 -40.53 39.11 2.34
C HIS A 184 -40.11 38.03 1.33
N ASN A 185 -39.42 36.98 1.77
CA ASN A 185 -38.97 35.91 0.87
C ASN A 185 -40.14 35.08 0.30
N LEU A 186 -41.17 34.82 1.11
CA LEU A 186 -42.38 34.13 0.67
C LEU A 186 -43.16 34.96 -0.37
N ALA A 187 -43.24 36.27 -0.19
CA ALA A 187 -43.80 37.19 -1.19
C ALA A 187 -43.02 37.16 -2.51
N LEU A 188 -41.68 37.13 -2.43
CA LEU A 188 -40.81 36.99 -3.60
C LEU A 188 -41.06 35.68 -4.35
N ILE A 189 -41.07 34.55 -3.64
CA ILE A 189 -41.33 33.24 -4.25
C ILE A 189 -42.74 33.22 -4.87
N TYR A 190 -43.74 33.80 -4.20
CA TYR A 190 -45.12 33.85 -4.70
C TYR A 190 -45.19 34.59 -6.03
N LYS A 191 -44.50 35.74 -6.14
CA LYS A 191 -44.41 36.53 -7.37
C LYS A 191 -43.60 35.81 -8.45
N ALA A 192 -42.43 35.29 -8.10
CA ALA A 192 -41.49 34.67 -9.03
C ALA A 192 -42.07 33.40 -9.67
N PHE A 193 -42.65 32.51 -8.87
CA PHE A 193 -43.27 31.27 -9.36
C PHE A 193 -44.67 31.50 -9.94
N ARG A 194 -45.17 32.75 -9.87
CA ARG A 194 -46.54 33.14 -10.25
C ARG A 194 -47.59 32.22 -9.62
N HIS A 195 -47.45 32.03 -8.31
CA HIS A 195 -48.43 31.27 -7.54
C HIS A 195 -49.77 32.01 -7.48
N SER A 196 -50.84 31.25 -7.32
CA SER A 196 -52.22 31.70 -7.21
C SER A 196 -52.99 30.82 -6.23
N SER A 197 -54.28 31.10 -6.01
CA SER A 197 -55.15 30.22 -5.22
C SER A 197 -55.31 28.81 -5.81
N ASP A 198 -55.08 28.66 -7.12
CA ASP A 198 -55.22 27.39 -7.84
C ASP A 198 -53.92 26.56 -7.84
N THR A 199 -52.85 27.12 -7.28
CA THR A 199 -51.56 26.43 -7.18
C THR A 199 -51.70 25.18 -6.30
N LYS A 200 -51.19 24.05 -6.79
CA LYS A 200 -51.12 22.80 -6.04
C LYS A 200 -49.67 22.39 -5.90
N VAL A 201 -49.20 22.27 -4.67
CA VAL A 201 -47.80 21.92 -4.40
C VAL A 201 -47.69 20.46 -3.99
N VAL A 202 -46.71 19.76 -4.55
CA VAL A 202 -46.20 18.50 -4.00
C VAL A 202 -44.77 18.77 -3.53
N SER A 203 -44.46 18.44 -2.28
CA SER A 203 -43.11 18.55 -1.75
C SER A 203 -42.70 17.33 -0.95
N TRP A 204 -41.52 16.81 -1.24
CA TRP A 204 -40.87 15.73 -0.50
C TRP A 204 -39.62 16.22 0.23
N LEU A 205 -39.32 17.51 0.15
CA LEU A 205 -38.07 18.08 0.64
C LEU A 205 -38.03 18.07 2.16
N PRO A 206 -36.86 17.84 2.78
CA PRO A 206 -36.81 17.69 4.24
C PRO A 206 -37.23 18.98 4.95
N PRO A 207 -38.14 18.90 5.94
CA PRO A 207 -38.70 20.08 6.61
C PRO A 207 -37.71 20.78 7.56
N TYR A 208 -36.51 20.22 7.72
CA TYR A 208 -35.43 20.79 8.53
C TYR A 208 -34.43 21.63 7.72
N HIS A 209 -34.65 21.75 6.40
CA HIS A 209 -33.89 22.62 5.50
C HIS A 209 -34.77 23.76 5.01
N ASP A 210 -34.15 24.88 4.64
CA ASP A 210 -34.78 26.06 4.06
C ASP A 210 -35.74 25.72 2.91
N MET A 211 -35.32 24.94 1.92
CA MET A 211 -36.15 24.62 0.74
C MET A 211 -37.40 23.80 1.10
N GLY A 212 -37.33 22.93 2.11
CA GLY A 212 -38.47 22.14 2.58
C GLY A 212 -39.37 22.91 3.55
N LEU A 213 -38.79 23.62 4.51
CA LEU A 213 -39.54 24.42 5.48
C LEU A 213 -40.15 25.66 4.83
N ILE A 214 -39.33 26.49 4.19
CA ILE A 214 -39.80 27.76 3.61
C ILE A 214 -40.53 27.49 2.30
N GLY A 215 -39.91 26.75 1.37
CA GLY A 215 -40.51 26.46 0.06
C GLY A 215 -41.64 25.43 0.09
N GLY A 216 -41.53 24.40 0.93
CA GLY A 216 -42.52 23.32 1.00
C GLY A 216 -43.66 23.54 2.00
N ILE A 217 -43.38 24.16 3.16
CA ILE A 217 -44.37 24.30 4.24
C ILE A 217 -44.89 25.74 4.35
N LEU A 218 -44.01 26.75 4.38
CA LEU A 218 -44.39 28.14 4.59
C LEU A 218 -44.92 28.82 3.33
N GLN A 219 -44.47 28.44 2.14
CA GLN A 219 -44.93 29.04 0.88
C GLN A 219 -46.40 28.72 0.56
N PRO A 220 -46.88 27.47 0.69
CA PRO A 220 -48.31 27.17 0.57
C PRO A 220 -49.16 27.85 1.64
N PHE A 221 -48.65 27.91 2.88
CA PHE A 221 -49.26 28.66 3.97
C PHE A 221 -49.40 30.16 3.68
N TYR A 222 -48.33 30.76 3.12
CA TYR A 222 -48.32 32.16 2.70
C TYR A 222 -49.37 32.42 1.62
N GLY A 223 -49.35 31.61 0.55
CA GLY A 223 -50.26 31.77 -0.58
C GLY A 223 -51.70 31.34 -0.32
N GLY A 224 -51.96 30.57 0.74
CA GLY A 224 -53.29 30.10 1.11
C GLY A 224 -53.82 28.99 0.20
N PHE A 225 -52.94 28.14 -0.32
CA PHE A 225 -53.26 27.02 -1.22
C PHE A 225 -52.73 25.69 -0.67
N PRO A 226 -53.30 24.52 -1.03
CA PRO A 226 -52.97 23.25 -0.41
C PRO A 226 -51.60 22.70 -0.84
N VAL A 227 -50.97 21.91 0.03
CA VAL A 227 -49.76 21.16 -0.27
C VAL A 227 -49.84 19.71 0.16
N ILE A 228 -49.36 18.83 -0.71
CA ILE A 228 -49.14 17.42 -0.43
C ILE A 228 -47.67 17.23 -0.05
N LEU A 229 -47.45 16.77 1.17
CA LEU A 229 -46.15 16.50 1.75
C LEU A 229 -45.90 15.00 1.83
N MET A 230 -44.65 14.60 1.69
CA MET A 230 -44.23 13.21 1.88
C MET A 230 -42.82 13.13 2.46
N SER A 231 -42.49 11.95 2.99
CA SER A 231 -41.16 11.70 3.53
C SER A 231 -40.08 11.75 2.43
N PRO A 232 -38.97 12.48 2.64
CA PRO A 232 -37.85 12.49 1.70
C PRO A 232 -37.26 11.09 1.47
N LEU A 233 -37.26 10.25 2.52
CA LEU A 233 -36.75 8.89 2.44
C LEU A 233 -37.58 8.02 1.49
N SER A 234 -38.89 8.28 1.40
CA SER A 234 -39.79 7.56 0.49
C SER A 234 -39.42 7.82 -0.97
N VAL A 235 -39.15 9.09 -1.33
CA VAL A 235 -38.74 9.47 -2.69
C VAL A 235 -37.33 8.98 -3.02
N ILE A 236 -36.37 9.11 -2.10
CA ILE A 236 -34.99 8.64 -2.33
C ILE A 236 -34.95 7.11 -2.56
N ARG A 237 -35.79 6.34 -1.84
CA ARG A 237 -35.92 4.89 -2.04
C ARG A 237 -36.60 4.57 -3.37
N ARG A 238 -37.75 5.19 -3.66
CA ARG A 238 -38.61 4.95 -4.83
C ARG A 238 -38.99 6.31 -5.48
N PRO A 239 -38.19 6.85 -6.41
CA PRO A 239 -38.40 8.20 -6.95
C PRO A 239 -39.71 8.36 -7.73
N ILE A 240 -40.23 7.27 -8.30
CA ILE A 240 -41.55 7.24 -8.94
C ILE A 240 -42.68 7.76 -8.04
N ARG A 241 -42.57 7.64 -6.70
CA ARG A 241 -43.58 8.14 -5.76
C ARG A 241 -43.79 9.65 -5.87
N TRP A 242 -42.73 10.40 -6.14
CA TRP A 242 -42.80 11.83 -6.37
C TRP A 242 -43.62 12.16 -7.62
N LEU A 243 -43.31 11.53 -8.75
CA LEU A 243 -44.02 11.76 -10.01
C LEU A 243 -45.46 11.24 -9.96
N LYS A 244 -45.72 10.13 -9.25
CA LYS A 244 -47.07 9.62 -9.01
C LYS A 244 -47.91 10.58 -8.17
N ALA A 245 -47.32 11.23 -7.17
CA ALA A 245 -48.02 12.25 -6.40
C ALA A 245 -48.32 13.49 -7.26
N ILE A 246 -47.37 13.94 -8.09
CA ILE A 246 -47.63 15.01 -9.06
C ILE A 246 -48.81 14.65 -9.97
N SER A 247 -48.79 13.43 -10.54
CA SER A 247 -49.85 12.92 -11.42
C SER A 247 -51.21 12.79 -10.70
N ARG A 248 -51.24 12.15 -9.53
CA ARG A 248 -52.47 11.91 -8.77
C ARG A 248 -53.14 13.20 -8.31
N TYR A 249 -52.36 14.15 -7.80
CA TYR A 249 -52.87 15.40 -7.25
C TYR A 249 -52.89 16.54 -8.28
N GLN A 250 -52.42 16.26 -9.51
CA GLN A 250 -52.34 17.22 -10.61
C GLN A 250 -51.60 18.48 -10.17
N ALA A 251 -50.42 18.28 -9.60
CA ALA A 251 -49.64 19.33 -8.96
C ALA A 251 -49.04 20.28 -9.98
N THR A 252 -49.20 21.58 -9.75
CA THR A 252 -48.69 22.63 -10.64
C THR A 252 -47.25 23.01 -10.33
N THR A 253 -46.84 22.85 -9.08
CA THR A 253 -45.53 23.26 -8.59
C THR A 253 -44.92 22.15 -7.76
N SER A 254 -43.72 21.74 -8.14
CA SER A 254 -42.93 20.77 -7.40
C SER A 254 -41.48 20.87 -7.85
N GLY A 255 -40.53 20.37 -7.07
CA GLY A 255 -39.14 20.53 -7.45
C GLY A 255 -38.18 20.01 -6.41
N GLY A 256 -36.91 20.19 -6.70
CA GLY A 256 -35.84 19.68 -5.87
C GLY A 256 -34.46 19.94 -6.46
N PRO A 257 -33.42 19.43 -5.79
CA PRO A 257 -32.06 19.54 -6.29
C PRO A 257 -31.82 18.70 -7.55
N ASN A 258 -30.74 19.01 -8.29
CA ASN A 258 -30.41 18.36 -9.56
C ASN A 258 -30.35 16.83 -9.43
N PHE A 259 -29.82 16.29 -8.32
CA PHE A 259 -29.76 14.84 -8.11
C PHE A 259 -31.13 14.14 -8.16
N ALA A 260 -32.23 14.82 -7.78
CA ALA A 260 -33.56 14.21 -7.71
C ALA A 260 -34.11 13.87 -9.09
N TYR A 261 -33.87 14.74 -10.07
CA TYR A 261 -34.21 14.51 -11.48
C TYR A 261 -33.38 13.37 -12.06
N ASN A 262 -32.07 13.35 -11.77
CA ASN A 262 -31.20 12.23 -12.13
C ASN A 262 -31.65 10.90 -11.52
N LEU A 263 -32.13 10.91 -10.27
CA LEU A 263 -32.63 9.70 -9.63
C LEU A 263 -33.89 9.14 -10.32
N CYS A 264 -34.76 10.03 -10.82
CA CYS A 264 -35.92 9.64 -11.63
C CYS A 264 -35.48 9.00 -12.95
N LEU A 265 -34.52 9.60 -13.67
CA LEU A 265 -33.95 9.05 -14.90
C LEU A 265 -33.37 7.64 -14.70
N GLN A 266 -32.68 7.41 -13.59
CA GLN A 266 -31.99 6.15 -13.32
C GLN A 266 -32.90 5.00 -12.91
N LYS A 267 -34.01 5.28 -12.22
CA LYS A 267 -34.78 4.23 -11.52
C LYS A 267 -36.19 4.00 -12.06
N ILE A 268 -36.76 4.94 -12.80
CA ILE A 268 -38.16 4.84 -13.25
C ILE A 268 -38.20 4.05 -14.57
N THR A 269 -38.92 2.93 -14.55
CA THR A 269 -39.00 2.02 -15.71
C THR A 269 -39.97 2.53 -16.78
N PRO A 270 -39.86 2.06 -18.04
CA PRO A 270 -40.83 2.39 -19.09
C PRO A 270 -42.29 2.07 -18.72
N GLU A 271 -42.55 0.96 -18.03
CA GLU A 271 -43.89 0.57 -17.58
C GLU A 271 -44.44 1.52 -16.53
N GLU A 272 -43.60 1.96 -15.58
CA GLU A 272 -43.99 2.94 -14.58
C GLU A 272 -44.33 4.30 -15.20
N LYS A 273 -43.63 4.71 -16.26
CA LYS A 273 -43.89 5.97 -16.98
C LYS A 273 -45.29 6.00 -17.60
N GLN A 274 -45.81 4.87 -18.07
CA GLN A 274 -47.16 4.78 -18.64
C GLN A 274 -48.26 5.10 -17.62
N THR A 275 -47.94 5.09 -16.32
CA THR A 275 -48.89 5.42 -15.24
C THR A 275 -48.88 6.90 -14.84
N LEU A 276 -48.09 7.73 -15.52
CA LEU A 276 -47.87 9.13 -15.14
C LEU A 276 -48.54 10.10 -16.10
N ASP A 277 -49.13 11.15 -15.53
CA ASP A 277 -49.51 12.38 -16.22
C ASP A 277 -48.82 13.55 -15.50
N LEU A 278 -47.91 14.22 -16.20
CA LEU A 278 -47.11 15.34 -15.73
C LEU A 278 -47.49 16.64 -16.46
N SER A 279 -48.59 16.64 -17.21
CA SER A 279 -49.03 17.78 -18.03
C SER A 279 -49.42 19.01 -17.21
N THR A 280 -49.80 18.83 -15.95
CA THR A 280 -50.12 19.94 -15.05
C THR A 280 -48.91 20.56 -14.36
N TRP A 281 -47.71 19.97 -14.49
CA TRP A 281 -46.52 20.51 -13.86
C TRP A 281 -46.03 21.76 -14.61
N GLU A 282 -46.19 22.92 -13.99
CA GLU A 282 -45.86 24.23 -14.56
C GLU A 282 -44.56 24.82 -14.00
N VAL A 283 -44.23 24.51 -12.75
CA VAL A 283 -43.02 24.98 -12.07
C VAL A 283 -42.29 23.78 -11.48
N ALA A 284 -41.37 23.23 -12.27
CA ALA A 284 -40.37 22.22 -11.91
C ALA A 284 -39.12 22.94 -11.40
N PHE A 285 -39.17 23.44 -10.16
CA PHE A 285 -38.07 24.25 -9.63
C PHE A 285 -36.83 23.40 -9.36
N ILE A 286 -35.66 23.99 -9.64
CA ILE A 286 -34.35 23.35 -9.50
C ILE A 286 -33.39 24.33 -8.88
N GLY A 287 -32.75 23.91 -7.79
CA GLY A 287 -31.81 24.75 -7.06
C GLY A 287 -31.07 23.94 -6.00
N ALA A 288 -30.39 24.64 -5.10
CA ALA A 288 -29.56 24.07 -4.03
C ALA A 288 -28.29 23.33 -4.50
N GLU A 289 -28.18 22.88 -5.75
CA GLU A 289 -26.99 22.28 -6.35
C GLU A 289 -26.65 22.97 -7.69
N PRO A 290 -25.41 22.85 -8.21
CA PRO A 290 -25.12 23.19 -9.59
C PRO A 290 -26.13 22.51 -10.54
N ILE A 291 -26.71 23.29 -11.43
CA ILE A 291 -27.79 22.86 -12.31
C ILE A 291 -27.18 22.35 -13.61
N SER A 292 -27.44 21.10 -13.97
CA SER A 292 -26.90 20.48 -15.18
C SER A 292 -27.87 20.59 -16.34
N SER A 293 -27.51 21.34 -17.38
CA SER A 293 -28.32 21.44 -18.60
C SER A 293 -28.61 20.06 -19.21
N GLN A 294 -27.63 19.16 -19.18
CA GLN A 294 -27.77 17.78 -19.65
C GLN A 294 -28.84 17.00 -18.89
N THR A 295 -28.86 17.06 -17.56
CA THR A 295 -29.89 16.42 -16.74
C THR A 295 -31.28 16.92 -17.10
N LEU A 296 -31.43 18.23 -17.32
CA LEU A 296 -32.73 18.84 -17.64
C LEU A 296 -33.21 18.37 -19.02
N THR A 297 -32.36 18.44 -20.04
CA THR A 297 -32.68 17.95 -21.39
C THR A 297 -33.10 16.48 -21.36
N GLN A 298 -32.31 15.62 -20.72
CA GLN A 298 -32.63 14.19 -20.64
C GLN A 298 -33.93 13.92 -19.89
N PHE A 299 -34.20 14.64 -18.80
CA PHE A 299 -35.44 14.50 -18.06
C PHE A 299 -36.64 14.94 -18.90
N ALA A 300 -36.54 16.08 -19.58
CA ALA A 300 -37.59 16.54 -20.48
C ALA A 300 -37.89 15.53 -21.58
N GLU A 301 -36.86 15.02 -22.27
CA GLU A 301 -37.02 14.00 -23.32
C GLU A 301 -37.63 12.69 -22.78
N THR A 302 -37.14 12.24 -21.62
CA THR A 302 -37.54 10.96 -21.02
C THR A 302 -39.00 10.96 -20.55
N PHE A 303 -39.49 12.11 -20.06
CA PHE A 303 -40.84 12.26 -19.51
C PHE A 303 -41.79 13.06 -20.40
N ALA A 304 -41.36 13.47 -21.60
CA ALA A 304 -42.24 14.06 -22.62
C ALA A 304 -43.47 13.18 -22.94
N PRO A 305 -43.36 11.83 -23.06
CA PRO A 305 -44.53 10.97 -23.25
C PRO A 305 -45.52 10.99 -22.08
N CYS A 306 -45.08 11.40 -20.90
CA CYS A 306 -45.93 11.59 -19.71
C CYS A 306 -46.56 12.98 -19.68
N GLY A 307 -46.36 13.84 -20.69
CA GLY A 307 -46.88 15.21 -20.74
C GLY A 307 -45.99 16.28 -20.11
N PHE A 308 -44.78 15.93 -19.62
CA PHE A 308 -43.84 16.91 -19.09
C PHE A 308 -43.33 17.85 -20.19
N ARG A 309 -43.22 19.15 -19.87
CA ARG A 309 -42.78 20.19 -20.81
C ARG A 309 -41.44 20.78 -20.37
N PRO A 310 -40.44 20.97 -21.27
CA PRO A 310 -39.19 21.64 -20.93
C PRO A 310 -39.38 23.04 -20.30
N GLU A 311 -40.41 23.77 -20.73
CA GLU A 311 -40.76 25.11 -20.24
C GLU A 311 -41.19 25.12 -18.76
N ALA A 312 -41.53 23.94 -18.21
CA ALA A 312 -41.85 23.82 -16.80
C ALA A 312 -40.62 23.96 -15.90
N PHE A 313 -39.40 23.72 -16.41
CA PHE A 313 -38.20 23.88 -15.61
C PHE A 313 -38.03 25.30 -15.11
N TYR A 314 -37.75 25.42 -13.82
CA TYR A 314 -37.53 26.70 -13.16
C TYR A 314 -36.21 26.67 -12.38
N PRO A 315 -35.06 26.87 -13.06
CA PRO A 315 -33.78 27.05 -12.39
C PRO A 315 -33.83 28.26 -11.45
N CYS A 316 -33.28 28.11 -10.25
CA CYS A 316 -33.27 29.17 -9.25
C CYS A 316 -32.05 29.08 -8.33
N TYR A 317 -31.66 30.23 -7.78
CA TYR A 317 -30.54 30.36 -6.86
C TYR A 317 -30.99 30.90 -5.51
N GLY A 318 -30.34 30.38 -4.46
CA GLY A 318 -30.79 30.58 -3.10
C GLY A 318 -29.84 30.00 -2.04
N LEU A 319 -29.92 30.57 -0.83
CA LEU A 319 -29.13 30.18 0.34
C LEU A 319 -29.85 30.62 1.63
N ALA A 320 -29.56 29.92 2.73
CA ALA A 320 -30.18 30.18 4.03
C ALA A 320 -29.93 31.61 4.54
N GLU A 321 -28.74 32.16 4.31
CA GLU A 321 -28.38 33.54 4.69
C GLU A 321 -29.22 34.60 3.96
N ALA A 322 -29.83 34.26 2.81
CA ALA A 322 -30.82 35.07 2.12
C ALA A 322 -32.25 34.53 2.30
N THR A 323 -32.49 33.85 3.43
CA THR A 323 -33.74 33.16 3.79
C THR A 323 -34.02 31.90 2.98
N LEU A 324 -34.12 32.01 1.65
CA LEU A 324 -34.18 30.86 0.75
C LEU A 324 -33.92 31.32 -0.68
N PHE A 325 -34.79 32.15 -1.26
CA PHE A 325 -34.78 32.49 -2.68
C PHE A 325 -34.11 33.84 -2.96
N VAL A 326 -33.26 33.90 -4.00
CA VAL A 326 -32.59 35.13 -4.46
C VAL A 326 -32.95 35.47 -5.90
N SER A 327 -32.86 34.49 -6.80
CA SER A 327 -33.17 34.67 -8.23
C SER A 327 -33.79 33.41 -8.82
N GLY A 328 -34.52 33.58 -9.91
CA GLY A 328 -35.12 32.48 -10.66
C GLY A 328 -35.47 32.87 -12.09
N GLY A 329 -35.60 31.85 -12.95
CA GLY A 329 -35.98 32.02 -14.35
C GLY A 329 -37.37 32.66 -14.55
N VAL A 330 -37.78 32.82 -15.81
CA VAL A 330 -39.15 33.23 -16.13
C VAL A 330 -40.00 31.98 -16.35
N LYS A 331 -41.14 31.90 -15.65
CA LYS A 331 -42.10 30.79 -15.81
C LYS A 331 -42.49 30.60 -17.28
N ASN A 332 -42.47 29.35 -17.75
CA ASN A 332 -42.78 28.93 -19.12
C ASN A 332 -41.80 29.43 -20.20
N GLN A 333 -40.59 29.82 -19.83
CA GLN A 333 -39.54 30.15 -20.80
C GLN A 333 -38.67 28.91 -21.07
N SER A 334 -38.46 28.58 -22.34
CA SER A 334 -37.57 27.49 -22.72
C SER A 334 -36.13 27.81 -22.31
N LEU A 335 -35.42 26.80 -21.81
CA LEU A 335 -34.01 26.93 -21.43
C LEU A 335 -33.14 27.10 -22.68
N SER A 336 -32.17 28.02 -22.64
CA SER A 336 -31.15 28.12 -23.69
C SER A 336 -30.21 26.91 -23.64
N PRO A 337 -29.79 26.33 -24.79
CA PRO A 337 -28.90 25.17 -24.86
C PRO A 337 -27.43 25.48 -24.52
N GLN A 338 -27.20 26.39 -23.57
CA GLN A 338 -25.86 26.80 -23.13
C GLN A 338 -25.27 25.77 -22.16
N GLN A 339 -23.93 25.76 -22.06
CA GLN A 339 -23.22 24.85 -21.15
C GLN A 339 -23.51 25.13 -19.67
N ARG A 340 -23.85 26.38 -19.32
CA ARG A 340 -24.27 26.79 -17.97
C ARG A 340 -25.73 27.23 -17.98
N VAL A 341 -26.46 26.85 -16.93
CA VAL A 341 -27.89 27.17 -16.80
C VAL A 341 -28.07 28.49 -16.04
N SER A 342 -28.76 29.43 -16.68
CA SER A 342 -29.20 30.68 -16.05
C SER A 342 -30.08 30.38 -14.83
N CYS A 343 -29.78 31.00 -13.70
CA CYS A 343 -30.63 31.05 -12.51
C CYS A 343 -31.61 32.24 -12.58
N GLY A 344 -31.73 32.86 -13.74
CA GLY A 344 -32.64 33.96 -14.03
C GLY A 344 -32.32 35.24 -13.27
N GLN A 345 -33.36 36.04 -13.00
CA GLN A 345 -33.21 37.40 -12.50
C GLN A 345 -33.66 37.52 -11.05
N THR A 346 -33.28 38.62 -10.41
CA THR A 346 -33.80 39.01 -9.11
C THR A 346 -35.21 39.59 -9.25
N TYR A 347 -35.98 39.53 -8.17
CA TYR A 347 -37.36 40.03 -8.14
C TYR A 347 -37.52 41.10 -7.05
N SER A 348 -38.42 42.07 -7.29
CA SER A 348 -38.72 43.16 -6.34
C SER A 348 -37.46 44.01 -6.03
N GLU A 349 -37.36 44.54 -4.81
CA GLU A 349 -36.25 45.37 -4.33
C GLU A 349 -34.94 44.59 -4.04
N GLN A 350 -34.90 43.28 -4.32
CA GLN A 350 -33.70 42.47 -4.08
C GLN A 350 -32.64 42.75 -5.16
N THR A 351 -31.41 43.02 -4.75
CA THR A 351 -30.32 43.40 -5.66
C THR A 351 -29.20 42.37 -5.63
N VAL A 352 -28.71 41.97 -6.80
CA VAL A 352 -27.49 41.16 -6.97
C VAL A 352 -26.40 42.02 -7.62
N ARG A 353 -25.16 41.84 -7.16
CA ARG A 353 -23.95 42.43 -7.73
C ARG A 353 -22.87 41.35 -7.85
N ILE A 354 -22.05 41.46 -8.88
CA ILE A 354 -20.86 40.62 -9.07
C ILE A 354 -19.65 41.49 -8.81
N VAL A 355 -18.77 41.05 -7.91
CA VAL A 355 -17.59 41.81 -7.50
C VAL A 355 -16.34 40.96 -7.52
N ASP A 356 -15.17 41.59 -7.61
CA ASP A 356 -13.91 40.94 -7.30
C ASP A 356 -13.88 40.58 -5.80
N SER A 357 -13.57 39.31 -5.47
CA SER A 357 -13.70 38.78 -4.11
C SER A 357 -12.72 39.40 -3.10
N ASN A 358 -11.64 40.02 -3.58
CA ASN A 358 -10.60 40.60 -2.73
C ASN A 358 -10.84 42.09 -2.51
N THR A 359 -11.16 42.81 -3.58
CA THR A 359 -11.29 44.28 -3.59
C THR A 359 -12.73 44.76 -3.40
N LEU A 360 -13.71 43.87 -3.58
CA LEU A 360 -15.15 44.19 -3.66
C LEU A 360 -15.50 45.19 -4.76
N ALA A 361 -14.61 45.40 -5.74
CA ALA A 361 -14.90 46.24 -6.90
C ALA A 361 -15.93 45.55 -7.82
N PRO A 362 -16.98 46.24 -8.29
CA PRO A 362 -17.94 45.69 -9.24
C PRO A 362 -17.25 45.22 -10.53
N LEU A 363 -17.66 44.05 -11.03
CA LEU A 363 -17.19 43.50 -12.29
C LEU A 363 -18.20 43.75 -13.42
N PRO A 364 -17.74 43.94 -14.67
CA PRO A 364 -18.59 43.99 -15.85
C PRO A 364 -19.36 42.68 -16.10
N ASP A 365 -20.45 42.76 -16.87
CA ASP A 365 -21.19 41.60 -17.36
C ASP A 365 -20.27 40.59 -18.06
N GLY A 366 -20.57 39.30 -17.86
CA GLY A 366 -19.79 38.18 -18.38
C GLY A 366 -18.52 37.83 -17.58
N GLN A 367 -18.09 38.67 -16.63
CA GLN A 367 -16.93 38.36 -15.78
C GLN A 367 -17.33 37.64 -14.50
N VAL A 368 -16.61 36.57 -14.18
CA VAL A 368 -16.85 35.78 -12.97
C VAL A 368 -16.29 36.50 -11.74
N GLY A 369 -17.14 36.70 -10.74
CA GLY A 369 -16.78 37.25 -9.43
C GLY A 369 -17.65 36.68 -8.31
N GLU A 370 -17.46 37.20 -7.11
CA GLU A 370 -18.30 36.88 -5.95
C GLU A 370 -19.70 37.47 -6.11
N ILE A 371 -20.72 36.66 -5.84
CA ILE A 371 -22.12 37.07 -5.83
C ILE A 371 -22.42 37.77 -4.51
N LEU A 372 -22.79 39.04 -4.57
CA LEU A 372 -23.31 39.80 -3.43
C LEU A 372 -24.81 40.00 -3.56
N VAL A 373 -25.53 39.86 -2.43
CA VAL A 373 -27.00 40.01 -2.39
C VAL A 373 -27.40 41.07 -1.36
N SER A 374 -28.32 41.96 -1.70
CA SER A 374 -28.92 42.91 -0.77
C SER A 374 -30.45 42.89 -0.87
N GLY A 375 -31.14 43.07 0.25
CA GLY A 375 -32.61 43.13 0.32
C GLY A 375 -33.17 42.68 1.67
N ALA A 376 -34.49 42.80 1.86
CA ALA A 376 -35.14 42.48 3.13
C ALA A 376 -35.21 40.97 3.46
N SER A 377 -34.86 40.10 2.51
CA SER A 377 -34.70 38.65 2.74
C SER A 377 -33.35 38.27 3.33
N ILE A 378 -32.41 39.21 3.48
CA ILE A 378 -31.13 38.91 4.13
C ILE A 378 -31.37 38.68 5.62
N ALA A 379 -30.91 37.52 6.11
CA ALA A 379 -31.07 37.11 7.50
C ALA A 379 -30.33 38.07 8.45
N GLN A 380 -30.68 38.05 9.74
CA GLN A 380 -30.11 38.99 10.72
C GLN A 380 -28.63 38.72 11.02
N GLY A 381 -28.11 37.53 10.68
CA GLY A 381 -26.73 37.15 10.92
C GLY A 381 -26.58 35.71 11.38
N TYR A 382 -25.40 35.42 11.92
CA TYR A 382 -25.10 34.14 12.56
C TYR A 382 -25.25 34.23 14.08
N TRP A 383 -25.96 33.26 14.67
CA TRP A 383 -26.17 33.13 16.11
C TRP A 383 -24.83 33.06 16.85
N ASN A 384 -24.67 33.88 17.89
CA ASN A 384 -23.47 34.00 18.72
C ASN A 384 -22.15 34.21 17.95
N GLN A 385 -22.20 34.81 16.75
CA GLN A 385 -21.03 35.04 15.91
C GLN A 385 -21.03 36.47 15.32
N PRO A 386 -20.86 37.53 16.15
CA PRO A 386 -20.98 38.92 15.71
C PRO A 386 -19.91 39.31 14.68
N GLU A 387 -18.67 38.86 14.83
CA GLU A 387 -17.58 39.19 13.89
C GLU A 387 -17.85 38.64 12.48
N LYS A 388 -18.19 37.35 12.39
CA LYS A 388 -18.57 36.71 11.12
C LYS A 388 -19.85 37.31 10.54
N THR A 389 -20.78 37.73 11.38
CA THR A 389 -21.99 38.43 10.95
C THR A 389 -21.60 39.74 10.27
N GLN A 390 -20.72 40.53 10.88
CA GLN A 390 -20.22 41.78 10.32
C GLN A 390 -19.51 41.57 8.98
N GLU A 391 -18.66 40.55 8.88
CA GLU A 391 -17.93 40.22 7.67
C GLU A 391 -18.83 39.72 6.53
N THR A 392 -19.81 38.88 6.86
CA THR A 392 -20.64 38.17 5.86
C THR A 392 -21.86 38.97 5.45
N PHE A 393 -22.59 39.58 6.39
CA PHE A 393 -23.90 40.23 6.14
C PHE A 393 -23.82 41.75 5.94
N HIS A 394 -22.68 42.36 6.26
CA HIS A 394 -22.53 43.82 6.27
C HIS A 394 -21.34 44.31 5.43
N ALA A 395 -21.02 43.61 4.34
CA ALA A 395 -20.06 44.10 3.37
C ALA A 395 -20.59 45.40 2.75
N LYS A 396 -19.76 46.46 2.77
CA LYS A 396 -20.16 47.80 2.30
C LYS A 396 -19.82 47.95 0.82
N LEU A 397 -20.84 48.03 -0.02
CA LEU A 397 -20.74 48.37 -1.44
C LEU A 397 -21.76 49.47 -1.74
N GLU A 398 -21.36 50.51 -2.47
CA GLU A 398 -22.26 51.62 -2.83
C GLU A 398 -23.00 52.25 -1.61
N GLN A 399 -22.34 52.32 -0.44
CA GLN A 399 -22.90 52.76 0.85
C GLN A 399 -24.08 51.93 1.39
N LYS A 400 -24.36 50.75 0.81
CA LYS A 400 -25.39 49.81 1.27
C LYS A 400 -24.76 48.51 1.79
N PRO A 401 -25.41 47.81 2.75
CA PRO A 401 -24.96 46.51 3.19
C PRO A 401 -25.34 45.43 2.16
N PHE A 402 -24.38 44.55 1.89
CA PHE A 402 -24.56 43.35 1.08
C PHE A 402 -24.14 42.11 1.86
N LEU A 403 -24.88 41.03 1.63
CA LEU A 403 -24.51 39.68 1.98
C LEU A 403 -23.48 39.15 0.97
N ARG A 404 -22.30 38.78 1.48
CA ARG A 404 -21.32 37.95 0.80
C ARG A 404 -21.78 36.51 0.80
N THR A 405 -22.21 35.99 -0.34
CA THR A 405 -22.71 34.60 -0.41
C THR A 405 -21.56 33.58 -0.35
N GLY A 406 -20.35 34.02 -0.72
CA GLY A 406 -19.19 33.15 -0.96
C GLY A 406 -19.33 32.28 -2.22
N ASP A 407 -20.38 32.48 -3.01
CA ASP A 407 -20.60 31.81 -4.29
C ASP A 407 -20.06 32.69 -5.44
N LEU A 408 -19.59 32.03 -6.50
CA LEU A 408 -19.05 32.66 -7.69
C LEU A 408 -20.09 32.63 -8.82
N GLY A 409 -20.15 33.70 -9.59
CA GLY A 409 -21.04 33.81 -10.73
C GLY A 409 -20.76 35.03 -11.58
N PHE A 410 -21.54 35.19 -12.64
CA PHE A 410 -21.53 36.39 -13.47
C PHE A 410 -22.97 36.76 -13.85
N LEU A 411 -23.17 38.02 -14.21
CA LEU A 411 -24.40 38.49 -14.83
C LEU A 411 -24.21 38.55 -16.35
N GLN A 412 -25.22 38.16 -17.10
CA GLN A 412 -25.29 38.36 -18.53
C GLN A 412 -26.72 38.75 -18.90
N ASP A 413 -26.89 39.94 -19.49
CA ASP A 413 -28.21 40.48 -19.85
C ASP A 413 -29.19 40.51 -18.65
N GLY A 414 -28.65 40.77 -17.45
CA GLY A 414 -29.39 40.80 -16.18
C GLY A 414 -29.69 39.42 -15.56
N GLU A 415 -29.35 38.32 -16.24
CA GLU A 415 -29.51 36.96 -15.72
C GLU A 415 -28.27 36.48 -14.95
N LEU A 416 -28.49 35.77 -13.84
CA LEU A 416 -27.44 35.27 -12.97
C LEU A 416 -27.01 33.86 -13.38
N PHE A 417 -25.72 33.68 -13.65
CA PHE A 417 -25.10 32.37 -13.87
C PHE A 417 -24.19 32.04 -12.70
N VAL A 418 -24.53 31.00 -11.93
CA VAL A 418 -23.72 30.54 -10.80
C VAL A 418 -22.66 29.57 -11.31
N THR A 419 -21.39 29.86 -11.06
CA THR A 419 -20.25 29.10 -11.59
C THR A 419 -19.59 28.21 -10.55
N GLY A 420 -19.73 28.51 -9.26
CA GLY A 420 -19.14 27.69 -8.21
C GLY A 420 -19.14 28.39 -6.85
N ARG A 421 -18.20 27.99 -5.99
CA ARG A 421 -18.07 28.54 -4.64
C ARG A 421 -16.61 28.83 -4.32
N ILE A 422 -16.32 30.00 -3.75
CA ILE A 422 -14.94 30.47 -3.50
C ILE A 422 -14.13 29.43 -2.73
N LYS A 423 -14.70 28.88 -1.66
CA LYS A 423 -14.02 27.93 -0.78
C LYS A 423 -13.79 26.54 -1.39
N ASP A 424 -14.58 26.20 -2.42
CA ASP A 424 -14.49 24.90 -3.10
C ASP A 424 -13.67 25.03 -4.39
N LEU A 425 -13.25 26.24 -4.77
CA LEU A 425 -12.45 26.50 -5.96
C LEU A 425 -11.10 25.80 -5.86
N ILE A 426 -10.76 25.00 -6.88
CA ILE A 426 -9.48 24.30 -6.96
C ILE A 426 -8.55 25.18 -7.78
N ILE A 427 -7.44 25.64 -7.20
CA ILE A 427 -6.51 26.55 -7.86
C ILE A 427 -5.19 25.82 -8.09
N ILE A 428 -4.97 25.34 -9.31
CA ILE A 428 -3.76 24.60 -9.66
C ILE A 428 -2.99 25.43 -10.68
N ARG A 429 -1.73 25.77 -10.35
CA ARG A 429 -0.83 26.56 -11.21
C ARG A 429 -1.44 27.92 -11.64
N GLY A 430 -2.18 28.55 -10.74
CA GLY A 430 -2.83 29.86 -10.98
C GLY A 430 -4.07 29.81 -11.87
N GLN A 431 -4.55 28.63 -12.25
CA GLN A 431 -5.82 28.45 -12.97
C GLN A 431 -6.93 27.95 -12.04
N ASN A 432 -8.12 28.51 -12.23
CA ASN A 432 -9.32 28.20 -11.45
C ASN A 432 -10.08 27.03 -12.07
N TYR A 433 -10.22 25.95 -11.33
CA TYR A 433 -10.99 24.78 -11.71
C TYR A 433 -12.17 24.59 -10.76
N TYR A 434 -13.33 24.36 -11.35
CA TYR A 434 -14.56 24.15 -10.60
C TYR A 434 -14.76 22.66 -10.34
N PRO A 435 -14.90 22.23 -9.07
CA PRO A 435 -15.03 20.81 -8.74
C PRO A 435 -16.14 20.10 -9.52
N GLN A 436 -17.31 20.72 -9.69
CA GLN A 436 -18.43 20.10 -10.39
C GLN A 436 -18.13 19.75 -11.85
N ASP A 437 -17.31 20.54 -12.54
CA ASP A 437 -16.95 20.31 -13.94
C ASP A 437 -16.04 19.06 -14.02
N LEU A 438 -15.06 18.97 -13.10
CA LEU A 438 -14.18 17.81 -12.96
C LEU A 438 -14.97 16.55 -12.55
N GLU A 439 -15.91 16.68 -11.61
CA GLU A 439 -16.76 15.59 -11.13
C GLU A 439 -17.65 15.04 -12.26
N GLN A 440 -18.29 15.91 -13.04
CA GLN A 440 -19.11 15.50 -14.18
C GLN A 440 -18.28 14.75 -15.22
N THR A 441 -17.09 15.25 -15.53
CA THR A 441 -16.16 14.62 -16.48
C THR A 441 -15.77 13.22 -16.01
N ILE A 442 -15.45 13.08 -14.72
CA ILE A 442 -15.14 11.78 -14.11
C ILE A 442 -16.35 10.85 -14.17
N GLU A 443 -17.55 11.32 -13.84
CA GLU A 443 -18.77 10.50 -13.85
C GLU A 443 -19.15 9.99 -15.25
N GLN A 444 -18.67 10.66 -16.29
CA GLN A 444 -18.84 10.26 -17.69
C GLN A 444 -17.69 9.39 -18.20
N SER A 445 -16.55 9.36 -17.51
CA SER A 445 -15.35 8.67 -17.99
C SER A 445 -15.50 7.15 -18.04
N HIS A 446 -16.42 6.56 -17.24
CA HIS A 446 -16.62 5.12 -17.23
C HIS A 446 -17.98 4.69 -16.67
N LEU A 447 -18.63 3.68 -17.28
CA LEU A 447 -19.97 3.18 -16.89
C LEU A 447 -20.06 2.65 -15.45
N ALA A 448 -18.94 2.24 -14.88
CA ALA A 448 -18.84 1.72 -13.51
C ALA A 448 -18.93 2.80 -12.44
N ILE A 449 -18.65 4.05 -12.80
CA ILE A 449 -18.73 5.18 -11.87
C ILE A 449 -20.20 5.51 -11.66
N ARG A 450 -20.56 5.73 -10.41
CA ARG A 450 -21.91 6.10 -10.04
C ARG A 450 -22.08 7.61 -10.20
N GLN A 451 -23.05 8.00 -11.02
CA GLN A 451 -23.33 9.42 -11.25
C GLN A 451 -23.89 10.12 -10.01
N GLY A 452 -23.61 11.42 -9.91
CA GLY A 452 -23.85 12.27 -8.74
C GLY A 452 -23.13 11.80 -7.48
N CYS A 453 -22.06 11.01 -7.60
CA CYS A 453 -21.33 10.40 -6.47
C CYS A 453 -19.81 10.50 -6.66
N CYS A 454 -19.34 11.59 -7.29
CA CYS A 454 -17.94 11.96 -7.39
C CYS A 454 -17.65 13.28 -6.65
N ALA A 455 -16.53 13.37 -5.94
CA ALA A 455 -16.07 14.58 -5.26
C ALA A 455 -14.66 14.95 -5.73
N ALA A 456 -14.49 16.16 -6.27
CA ALA A 456 -13.20 16.75 -6.61
C ALA A 456 -12.82 17.80 -5.57
N PHE A 457 -11.55 17.82 -5.16
CA PHE A 457 -11.01 18.80 -4.20
C PHE A 457 -9.49 18.91 -4.35
N SER A 458 -8.92 20.03 -3.91
CA SER A 458 -7.46 20.19 -3.84
C SER A 458 -6.91 19.55 -2.56
N ILE A 459 -5.74 18.93 -2.68
CA ILE A 459 -4.90 18.49 -1.56
C ILE A 459 -3.53 19.17 -1.67
N GLU A 460 -2.93 19.51 -0.55
CA GLU A 460 -1.60 20.10 -0.51
C GLU A 460 -0.55 19.00 -0.35
N ILE A 461 0.39 18.91 -1.30
CA ILE A 461 1.49 17.95 -1.29
C ILE A 461 2.78 18.71 -1.54
N ALA A 462 3.73 18.61 -0.60
CA ALA A 462 5.01 19.31 -0.65
C ALA A 462 4.90 20.84 -0.89
N GLY A 463 3.82 21.46 -0.39
CA GLY A 463 3.56 22.89 -0.55
C GLY A 463 2.86 23.28 -1.87
N GLU A 464 2.49 22.31 -2.71
CA GLU A 464 1.73 22.55 -3.95
C GLU A 464 0.31 22.01 -3.87
N GLU A 465 -0.66 22.75 -4.43
CA GLU A 465 -2.03 22.23 -4.62
C GLU A 465 -2.09 21.22 -5.77
N GLN A 466 -2.63 20.04 -5.48
CA GLN A 466 -2.80 18.93 -6.42
C GLN A 466 -4.27 18.49 -6.45
N LEU A 467 -4.73 18.01 -7.62
CA LEU A 467 -6.12 17.55 -7.78
C LEU A 467 -6.31 16.14 -7.20
N ALA A 468 -7.32 15.99 -6.34
CA ALA A 468 -7.79 14.71 -5.85
C ALA A 468 -9.27 14.47 -6.20
N ILE A 469 -9.59 13.22 -6.51
CA ILE A 469 -10.92 12.74 -6.89
C ILE A 469 -11.32 11.59 -5.96
N ALA A 470 -12.55 11.60 -5.44
CA ALA A 470 -13.17 10.46 -4.77
C ALA A 470 -14.47 10.08 -5.48
N ALA A 471 -14.63 8.84 -5.94
CA ALA A 471 -15.78 8.42 -6.75
C ALA A 471 -16.36 7.09 -6.26
N GLU A 472 -17.69 6.99 -6.15
CA GLU A 472 -18.35 5.71 -5.85
C GLU A 472 -18.44 4.81 -7.08
N ILE A 473 -18.24 3.50 -6.88
CA ILE A 473 -18.44 2.48 -7.91
C ILE A 473 -19.78 1.75 -7.75
N LYS A 474 -20.43 1.39 -8.86
CA LYS A 474 -21.66 0.59 -8.88
C LYS A 474 -21.39 -0.82 -8.34
N ARG A 475 -22.27 -1.32 -7.47
CA ARG A 475 -22.12 -2.62 -6.77
C ARG A 475 -22.08 -3.83 -7.70
N GLU A 476 -22.83 -3.79 -8.80
CA GLU A 476 -22.84 -4.86 -9.82
C GLU A 476 -21.53 -4.92 -10.59
N SER A 477 -20.89 -3.76 -10.77
CA SER A 477 -19.65 -3.64 -11.51
C SER A 477 -18.43 -4.00 -10.65
N SER A 478 -18.52 -3.97 -9.30
CA SER A 478 -17.37 -4.18 -8.40
C SER A 478 -16.77 -5.58 -8.38
N ARG A 479 -17.43 -6.60 -8.97
CA ARG A 479 -16.94 -8.00 -9.00
C ARG A 479 -16.21 -8.38 -10.28
N GLN A 480 -16.29 -7.56 -11.33
CA GLN A 480 -15.69 -7.79 -12.64
C GLN A 480 -14.92 -6.57 -13.17
N LEU A 481 -14.71 -5.54 -12.34
CA LEU A 481 -14.08 -4.30 -12.78
C LEU A 481 -12.56 -4.42 -12.85
N ASN A 482 -11.99 -4.07 -14.00
CA ASN A 482 -10.58 -3.74 -14.10
C ASN A 482 -10.35 -2.31 -13.58
N PHE A 483 -9.82 -2.17 -12.37
CA PHE A 483 -9.57 -0.88 -11.73
C PHE A 483 -8.52 -0.02 -12.45
N GLU A 484 -7.55 -0.65 -13.13
CA GLU A 484 -6.52 0.07 -13.88
C GLU A 484 -7.12 0.79 -15.11
N THR A 485 -8.00 0.10 -15.83
CA THR A 485 -8.75 0.68 -16.96
C THR A 485 -9.63 1.84 -16.49
N LEU A 486 -10.26 1.68 -15.33
CA LEU A 486 -11.06 2.74 -14.70
C LEU A 486 -10.20 3.95 -14.33
N PHE A 487 -9.07 3.77 -13.63
CA PHE A 487 -8.17 4.87 -13.27
C PHE A 487 -7.59 5.57 -14.51
N LYS A 488 -7.24 4.81 -15.55
CA LYS A 488 -6.75 5.36 -16.82
C LYS A 488 -7.84 6.19 -17.52
N ALA A 489 -9.08 5.71 -17.55
CA ALA A 489 -10.20 6.44 -18.12
C ALA A 489 -10.46 7.76 -17.35
N MET A 490 -10.46 7.71 -16.02
CA MET A 490 -10.64 8.89 -15.15
C MET A 490 -9.52 9.93 -15.34
N ARG A 491 -8.25 9.51 -15.30
CA ARG A 491 -7.11 10.40 -15.53
C ARG A 491 -7.09 10.95 -16.96
N GLY A 492 -7.40 10.09 -17.93
CA GLY A 492 -7.46 10.45 -19.35
C GLY A 492 -8.50 11.52 -19.62
N ALA A 493 -9.72 11.36 -19.10
CA ALA A 493 -10.79 12.33 -19.29
C ALA A 493 -10.42 13.72 -18.74
N ILE A 494 -9.90 13.79 -17.51
CA ILE A 494 -9.46 15.07 -16.91
C ILE A 494 -8.28 15.68 -17.66
N SER A 495 -7.30 14.87 -18.06
CA SER A 495 -6.13 15.36 -18.80
C SER A 495 -6.48 15.86 -20.19
N GLN A 496 -7.43 15.23 -20.88
CA GLN A 496 -7.85 15.62 -22.22
C GLN A 496 -8.67 16.91 -22.21
N GLU A 497 -9.57 17.06 -21.25
CA GLU A 497 -10.53 18.17 -21.22
C GLU A 497 -9.96 19.43 -20.52
N TYR A 498 -9.18 19.25 -19.46
CA TYR A 498 -8.68 20.36 -18.63
C TYR A 498 -7.16 20.55 -18.66
N GLY A 499 -6.41 19.66 -19.34
CA GLY A 499 -4.95 19.68 -19.30
C GLY A 499 -4.38 19.40 -17.90
N LEU A 500 -5.19 18.86 -17.00
CA LEU A 500 -4.85 18.61 -15.60
C LEU A 500 -4.46 17.16 -15.35
N GLN A 501 -3.51 16.95 -14.43
CA GLN A 501 -3.19 15.63 -13.91
C GLN A 501 -3.93 15.39 -12.60
N VAL A 502 -4.66 14.27 -12.52
CA VAL A 502 -5.28 13.83 -11.27
C VAL A 502 -4.23 13.08 -10.44
N HIS A 503 -3.80 13.70 -9.34
CA HIS A 503 -2.82 13.12 -8.43
C HIS A 503 -3.40 11.91 -7.69
N THR A 504 -4.54 12.09 -7.03
CA THR A 504 -5.16 11.07 -6.18
C THR A 504 -6.53 10.68 -6.70
N ILE A 505 -6.81 9.38 -6.85
CA ILE A 505 -8.17 8.87 -7.11
C ILE A 505 -8.53 7.85 -6.03
N LEU A 506 -9.68 8.04 -5.39
CA LEU A 506 -10.20 7.20 -4.33
C LEU A 506 -11.51 6.57 -4.80
N LEU A 507 -11.50 5.26 -5.01
CA LEU A 507 -12.71 4.51 -5.35
C LEU A 507 -13.41 4.05 -4.09
N LEU A 508 -14.64 4.48 -3.92
CA LEU A 508 -15.41 4.25 -2.71
C LEU A 508 -16.54 3.24 -2.97
N LYS A 509 -16.89 2.48 -1.94
CA LYS A 509 -18.08 1.61 -1.99
C LYS A 509 -19.33 2.49 -2.13
N GLN A 510 -20.37 1.92 -2.71
CA GLN A 510 -21.65 2.62 -2.84
C GLN A 510 -22.17 3.07 -1.47
N GLY A 511 -22.55 4.34 -1.36
CA GLY A 511 -23.05 4.97 -0.13
C GLY A 511 -21.96 5.52 0.80
N SER A 512 -20.71 5.57 0.35
CA SER A 512 -19.58 6.08 1.14
C SER A 512 -19.28 7.56 0.94
N ILE A 513 -19.70 8.20 -0.16
CA ILE A 513 -19.51 9.65 -0.34
C ILE A 513 -20.38 10.40 0.69
N PRO A 514 -19.78 11.21 1.57
CA PRO A 514 -20.51 12.03 2.50
C PRO A 514 -21.41 13.02 1.77
N LYS A 515 -22.72 12.90 2.01
CA LYS A 515 -23.74 13.81 1.46
C LYS A 515 -24.46 14.53 2.57
N THR A 516 -24.96 15.74 2.30
CA THR A 516 -25.86 16.43 3.22
C THR A 516 -27.18 15.66 3.31
N THR A 517 -28.00 15.95 4.32
CA THR A 517 -29.36 15.41 4.41
C THR A 517 -30.27 15.85 3.25
N SER A 518 -29.83 16.83 2.45
CA SER A 518 -30.46 17.26 1.20
C SER A 518 -29.77 16.68 -0.05
N GLY A 519 -28.87 15.70 0.07
CA GLY A 519 -28.24 14.99 -1.05
C GLY A 519 -26.94 15.58 -1.62
N LYS A 520 -26.52 16.79 -1.19
CA LYS A 520 -25.35 17.50 -1.75
C LYS A 520 -24.03 16.85 -1.31
N ILE A 521 -23.04 16.80 -2.20
CA ILE A 521 -21.71 16.28 -1.89
C ILE A 521 -20.99 17.20 -0.90
N GLN A 522 -20.51 16.64 0.21
CA GLN A 522 -19.74 17.38 1.21
C GLN A 522 -18.25 17.29 0.90
N ARG A 523 -17.74 18.03 -0.09
CA ARG A 523 -16.33 17.94 -0.57
C ARG A 523 -15.28 18.10 0.51
N HIS A 524 -15.46 19.04 1.43
CA HIS A 524 -14.57 19.17 2.60
C HIS A 524 -14.67 17.99 3.56
N ALA A 525 -15.87 17.41 3.75
CA ALA A 525 -16.00 16.20 4.56
C ALA A 525 -15.37 15.01 3.83
N CYS A 526 -15.46 14.91 2.49
CA CYS A 526 -14.62 14.00 1.71
C CYS A 526 -13.16 14.28 2.05
N LYS A 527 -12.61 15.47 1.75
CA LYS A 527 -11.22 15.85 2.03
C LYS A 527 -10.76 15.49 3.46
N ASN A 528 -11.61 15.68 4.47
CA ASN A 528 -11.26 15.47 5.89
C ASN A 528 -11.53 14.04 6.41
N GLN A 529 -12.51 13.31 5.86
CA GLN A 529 -12.81 11.92 6.22
C GLN A 529 -12.06 10.91 5.37
N LEU A 530 -11.56 11.36 4.21
CA LEU A 530 -10.57 10.62 3.49
C LEU A 530 -9.35 10.52 4.41
N PRO A 531 -8.74 9.34 4.53
CA PRO A 531 -7.41 9.25 5.07
C PRO A 531 -6.52 10.06 4.13
N VAL A 532 -6.33 11.34 4.44
CA VAL A 532 -5.21 12.12 3.94
C VAL A 532 -4.01 11.44 4.59
N ALA A 533 -3.57 10.35 3.98
CA ALA A 533 -2.23 9.87 4.19
C ALA A 533 -1.34 11.02 3.70
N ARG A 534 -1.01 11.95 4.62
CA ARG A 534 0.30 12.58 4.62
C ARG A 534 1.25 11.43 4.41
N TRP A 535 2.02 11.46 3.32
CA TRP A 535 3.16 10.57 3.17
C TRP A 535 4.24 11.03 4.17
N SER A 536 3.95 10.75 5.44
CA SER A 536 4.87 10.56 6.55
C SER A 536 4.24 9.43 7.37
N LEU A 537 4.16 8.24 6.78
CA LEU A 537 3.73 7.06 7.51
C LEU A 537 4.79 6.79 8.57
N GLU A 538 4.37 6.77 9.85
CA GLU A 538 5.07 5.94 10.83
C GLU A 538 5.27 4.56 10.19
N SER A 539 6.50 4.08 10.29
CA SER A 539 7.06 3.13 9.33
C SER A 539 6.22 1.83 9.22
N SER A 540 5.57 1.38 10.31
CA SER A 540 4.78 0.15 10.35
C SER A 540 3.58 0.13 9.38
N GLN A 541 2.90 1.26 9.17
CA GLN A 541 1.68 1.32 8.37
C GLN A 541 1.96 1.20 6.85
N LYS A 542 3.19 1.49 6.39
CA LYS A 542 3.60 1.27 4.98
C LYS A 542 3.54 -0.20 4.60
N SER A 543 4.19 -1.05 5.41
CA SER A 543 4.24 -2.49 5.16
C SER A 543 2.87 -3.16 5.29
N ASP A 544 2.02 -2.70 6.20
CA ASP A 544 0.66 -3.24 6.37
C ASP A 544 -0.21 -2.97 5.14
N ASN A 545 -0.17 -1.74 4.61
CA ASN A 545 -0.90 -1.37 3.40
C ASN A 545 -0.41 -2.16 2.18
N LEU A 546 0.91 -2.33 2.06
CA LEU A 546 1.51 -3.07 0.94
C LEU A 546 1.19 -4.56 1.03
N ASN A 547 1.21 -5.14 2.23
CA ASN A 547 0.77 -6.52 2.46
C ASN A 547 -0.72 -6.70 2.17
N GLN A 548 -1.57 -5.75 2.54
CA GLN A 548 -2.99 -5.79 2.19
C GLN A 548 -3.18 -5.74 0.67
N TRP A 549 -2.44 -4.87 -0.03
CA TRP A 549 -2.45 -4.81 -1.49
C TRP A 549 -1.98 -6.13 -2.11
N LEU A 550 -0.85 -6.68 -1.67
CA LEU A 550 -0.32 -7.95 -2.16
C LEU A 550 -1.32 -9.10 -2.00
N ARG A 551 -2.03 -9.17 -0.87
CA ARG A 551 -3.07 -10.18 -0.64
C ARG A 551 -4.22 -10.08 -1.64
N SER A 552 -4.73 -8.86 -1.88
CA SER A 552 -5.79 -8.63 -2.85
C SER A 552 -5.30 -8.87 -4.29
N TYR A 553 -4.11 -8.36 -4.62
CA TYR A 553 -3.51 -8.53 -5.95
C TYR A 553 -3.24 -10.00 -6.26
N ALA A 554 -2.73 -10.76 -5.29
CA ALA A 554 -2.49 -12.19 -5.46
C ALA A 554 -3.76 -12.99 -5.76
N GLN A 555 -4.90 -12.58 -5.18
CA GLN A 555 -6.17 -13.25 -5.41
C GLN A 555 -6.68 -13.08 -6.86
N ASP A 556 -6.41 -11.92 -7.46
CA ASP A 556 -7.04 -11.53 -8.72
C ASP A 556 -6.08 -11.59 -9.93
N GLN A 557 -4.77 -11.41 -9.71
CA GLN A 557 -3.78 -11.17 -10.78
C GLN A 557 -2.62 -12.16 -10.81
N ILE A 558 -2.32 -12.85 -9.70
CA ILE A 558 -1.21 -13.80 -9.65
C ILE A 558 -1.73 -15.21 -9.95
N ASN A 559 -1.17 -15.83 -10.99
CA ASN A 559 -1.39 -17.22 -11.32
C ASN A 559 -0.06 -17.97 -11.30
N SER A 560 0.29 -18.54 -10.14
CA SER A 560 1.53 -19.29 -9.90
C SER A 560 1.72 -20.45 -10.89
N ARG A 561 0.63 -21.10 -11.29
CA ARG A 561 0.69 -22.18 -12.29
C ARG A 561 1.07 -21.64 -13.67
N LEU A 562 0.52 -20.49 -14.07
CA LEU A 562 0.85 -19.89 -15.36
C LEU A 562 2.30 -19.38 -15.40
N ILE A 563 2.80 -18.83 -14.29
CA ILE A 563 4.20 -18.45 -14.14
C ILE A 563 5.10 -19.68 -14.37
N ASP A 564 4.72 -20.81 -13.76
CA ASP A 564 5.42 -22.08 -13.90
C ASP A 564 5.36 -22.67 -15.32
N GLU A 565 4.17 -22.71 -15.94
CA GLU A 565 3.96 -23.26 -17.28
C GLU A 565 4.72 -22.45 -18.33
N ARG A 566 4.77 -21.12 -18.18
CA ARG A 566 5.46 -20.22 -19.12
C ARG A 566 6.92 -20.00 -18.80
N ARG A 567 7.41 -20.49 -17.66
CA ARG A 567 8.75 -20.21 -17.13
C ARG A 567 9.10 -18.73 -17.12
N CYS A 568 8.12 -17.90 -16.79
CA CYS A 568 8.28 -16.45 -16.86
C CYS A 568 7.26 -15.75 -15.97
N ILE A 569 7.70 -14.69 -15.30
CA ILE A 569 6.80 -13.78 -14.57
C ILE A 569 6.13 -12.87 -15.62
N PRO A 570 4.79 -12.83 -15.69
CA PRO A 570 4.08 -11.91 -16.57
C PRO A 570 4.59 -10.46 -16.42
N PRO A 571 4.90 -9.76 -17.53
CA PRO A 571 5.38 -8.39 -17.48
C PRO A 571 4.47 -7.43 -16.71
N SER A 572 3.15 -7.66 -16.73
CA SER A 572 2.19 -6.88 -15.95
C SER A 572 2.46 -6.97 -14.44
N ILE A 573 2.83 -8.14 -13.92
CA ILE A 573 3.17 -8.33 -12.50
C ILE A 573 4.44 -7.54 -12.16
N VAL A 574 5.45 -7.58 -13.04
CA VAL A 574 6.70 -6.83 -12.85
C VAL A 574 6.42 -5.32 -12.82
N LEU A 575 5.63 -4.82 -13.77
CA LEU A 575 5.23 -3.41 -13.85
C LEU A 575 4.42 -2.98 -12.62
N ASP A 576 3.45 -3.78 -12.18
CA ASP A 576 2.65 -3.47 -11.00
C ASP A 576 3.47 -3.50 -9.72
N PHE A 577 4.44 -4.41 -9.62
CA PHE A 577 5.38 -4.44 -8.50
C PHE A 577 6.26 -3.18 -8.49
N GLY A 578 6.76 -2.76 -9.65
CA GLY A 578 7.46 -1.48 -9.82
C GLY A 578 6.61 -0.27 -9.42
N ASN A 579 5.37 -0.19 -9.92
CA ASN A 579 4.41 0.87 -9.60
C ASN A 579 4.03 0.94 -8.12
N LYS A 580 4.15 -0.17 -7.39
CA LYS A 580 3.93 -0.24 -5.94
C LYS A 580 5.20 -0.06 -5.10
N GLY A 581 6.35 0.11 -5.74
CA GLY A 581 7.64 0.29 -5.06
C GLY A 581 8.22 -1.00 -4.47
N LEU A 582 7.69 -2.18 -4.82
CA LEU A 582 8.23 -3.48 -4.37
C LEU A 582 9.63 -3.75 -4.94
N LEU A 583 9.99 -3.10 -6.04
CA LEU A 583 11.31 -3.21 -6.66
C LEU A 583 12.30 -2.16 -6.14
N GLY A 584 11.88 -1.29 -5.22
CA GLY A 584 12.69 -0.23 -4.61
C GLY A 584 12.42 -0.06 -3.12
N MET A 585 12.24 -1.16 -2.38
CA MET A 585 11.73 -1.17 -1.02
C MET A 585 12.57 -0.33 -0.06
N GLN A 586 13.89 -0.51 -0.07
CA GLN A 586 14.81 0.22 0.82
C GLN A 586 15.41 1.47 0.16
N VAL A 587 15.10 1.74 -1.10
CA VAL A 587 15.62 2.93 -1.78
C VAL A 587 15.00 4.19 -1.15
N PRO A 588 15.80 5.25 -0.89
CA PRO A 588 15.28 6.50 -0.35
C PRO A 588 14.18 7.12 -1.21
N VAL A 589 13.24 7.80 -0.55
CA VAL A 589 12.07 8.42 -1.22
C VAL A 589 12.49 9.46 -2.28
N GLN A 590 13.64 10.13 -2.10
CA GLN A 590 14.18 11.09 -3.07
C GLN A 590 14.50 10.47 -4.43
N TYR A 591 14.73 9.15 -4.49
CA TYR A 591 14.93 8.38 -5.71
C TYR A 591 13.68 7.59 -6.13
N GLY A 592 12.51 7.89 -5.55
CA GLY A 592 11.25 7.21 -5.87
C GLY A 592 11.05 5.86 -5.18
N GLY A 593 11.88 5.49 -4.20
CA GLY A 593 11.72 4.27 -3.40
C GLY A 593 10.78 4.43 -2.20
N LEU A 594 10.56 3.35 -1.46
CA LEU A 594 9.64 3.33 -0.30
C LEU A 594 10.30 3.70 1.04
N ALA A 595 11.64 3.65 1.10
CA ALA A 595 12.43 3.77 2.32
C ALA A 595 11.89 2.90 3.47
N LEU A 596 11.60 1.64 3.18
CA LEU A 596 11.26 0.64 4.20
C LEU A 596 12.49 0.31 5.03
N ASN A 597 12.27 0.12 6.34
CA ASN A 597 13.31 -0.43 7.21
C ASN A 597 13.46 -1.95 6.98
N ASN A 598 14.41 -2.57 7.66
CA ASN A 598 14.70 -4.00 7.51
C ASN A 598 13.53 -4.85 8.03
N THR A 599 12.92 -4.48 9.16
CA THR A 599 11.76 -5.21 9.70
C THR A 599 10.60 -5.22 8.70
N GLU A 600 10.28 -4.09 8.09
CA GLU A 600 9.24 -3.96 7.06
C GLU A 600 9.57 -4.75 5.80
N THR A 601 10.82 -4.65 5.33
CA THR A 601 11.29 -5.39 4.15
C THR A 601 11.13 -6.89 4.35
N MET A 602 11.49 -7.42 5.52
CA MET A 602 11.30 -8.84 5.83
C MET A 602 9.83 -9.25 5.90
N ARG A 603 8.94 -8.39 6.45
CA ARG A 603 7.49 -8.65 6.47
C ARG A 603 6.88 -8.72 5.07
N ILE A 604 7.38 -7.93 4.12
CA ILE A 604 6.95 -7.99 2.72
C ILE A 604 7.42 -9.29 2.05
N LEU A 605 8.68 -9.66 2.23
CA LEU A 605 9.23 -10.91 1.68
C LEU A 605 8.53 -12.15 2.27
N GLU A 606 8.18 -12.13 3.54
CA GLU A 606 7.36 -13.16 4.16
C GLU A 606 5.98 -13.27 3.50
N GLN A 607 5.30 -12.14 3.27
CA GLN A 607 3.99 -12.15 2.62
C GLN A 607 4.08 -12.64 1.17
N LEU A 608 5.12 -12.26 0.44
CA LEU A 608 5.38 -12.78 -0.91
C LEU A 608 5.68 -14.27 -0.88
N GLY A 609 6.49 -14.76 0.06
CA GLY A 609 6.78 -16.19 0.21
C GLY A 609 5.53 -17.03 0.51
N ALA A 610 4.56 -16.47 1.23
CA ALA A 610 3.27 -17.11 1.46
C ALA A 610 2.34 -17.13 0.22
N ILE A 611 2.55 -16.20 -0.72
CA ILE A 611 1.83 -16.12 -1.99
C ILE A 611 2.47 -17.04 -3.03
N ASP A 612 3.76 -16.82 -3.31
CA ASP A 612 4.55 -17.49 -4.33
C ASP A 612 6.07 -17.29 -4.07
N THR A 613 6.80 -18.39 -3.89
CA THR A 613 8.25 -18.37 -3.61
C THR A 613 9.06 -17.73 -4.74
N THR A 614 8.65 -17.94 -5.99
CA THR A 614 9.32 -17.37 -7.18
C THR A 614 9.24 -15.85 -7.15
N LEU A 615 8.07 -15.30 -6.82
CA LEU A 615 7.89 -13.84 -6.71
C LEU A 615 8.66 -13.25 -5.53
N ALA A 616 8.71 -13.96 -4.40
CA ALA A 616 9.49 -13.54 -3.24
C ALA A 616 10.98 -13.42 -3.57
N LEU A 617 11.55 -14.42 -4.27
CA LEU A 617 12.95 -14.37 -4.68
C LEU A 617 13.20 -13.39 -5.81
N PHE A 618 12.28 -13.20 -6.75
CA PHE A 618 12.41 -12.15 -7.78
C PHE A 618 12.56 -10.76 -7.14
N VAL A 619 11.65 -10.43 -6.23
CA VAL A 619 11.69 -9.15 -5.48
C VAL A 619 12.93 -9.09 -4.58
N GLY A 620 13.27 -10.19 -3.92
CA GLY A 620 14.45 -10.32 -3.07
C GLY A 620 15.75 -10.10 -3.84
N LEU A 621 15.95 -10.77 -4.97
CA LEU A 621 17.13 -10.61 -5.82
C LEU A 621 17.31 -9.15 -6.24
N ASN A 622 16.26 -8.51 -6.76
CA ASN A 622 16.34 -7.14 -7.23
C ASN A 622 16.71 -6.17 -6.11
N ASN A 623 16.06 -6.27 -4.95
CA ASN A 623 16.32 -5.34 -3.83
C ASN A 623 17.63 -5.65 -3.08
N ILE A 624 17.90 -6.93 -2.81
CA ILE A 624 18.95 -7.38 -1.91
C ILE A 624 20.27 -7.60 -2.64
N LEU A 625 20.28 -8.36 -3.73
CA LEU A 625 21.52 -8.64 -4.46
C LEU A 625 21.78 -7.59 -5.56
N GLY A 626 20.72 -7.01 -6.14
CA GLY A 626 20.81 -5.96 -7.15
C GLY A 626 21.02 -4.56 -6.55
N ILE A 627 20.04 -4.05 -5.81
CA ILE A 627 20.05 -2.64 -5.37
C ILE A 627 20.97 -2.41 -4.17
N ARG A 628 21.00 -3.30 -3.17
CA ARG A 628 21.76 -3.06 -1.93
C ARG A 628 23.27 -2.79 -2.15
N PRO A 629 24.01 -3.54 -3.00
CA PRO A 629 25.41 -3.21 -3.29
C PRO A 629 25.58 -1.79 -3.81
N LEU A 630 24.74 -1.38 -4.75
CA LEU A 630 24.73 -0.04 -5.33
C LEU A 630 24.37 1.02 -4.26
N LEU A 631 23.33 0.76 -3.46
CA LEU A 631 22.83 1.68 -2.45
C LEU A 631 23.88 1.97 -1.38
N HIS A 632 24.63 0.95 -0.95
CA HIS A 632 25.62 1.06 0.13
C HIS A 632 27.01 1.46 -0.37
N TYR A 633 27.45 0.93 -1.51
CA TYR A 633 28.85 1.02 -1.96
C TYR A 633 29.04 1.72 -3.31
N GLY A 634 27.96 2.07 -4.02
CA GLY A 634 28.03 2.85 -5.24
C GLY A 634 28.49 4.29 -5.00
N SER A 635 29.11 4.90 -6.02
CA SER A 635 29.41 6.33 -6.00
C SER A 635 28.12 7.16 -6.00
N GLN A 636 28.17 8.41 -5.51
CA GLN A 636 26.99 9.28 -5.48
C GLN A 636 26.40 9.49 -6.88
N LYS A 637 27.26 9.68 -7.89
CA LYS A 637 26.88 9.79 -9.30
C LYS A 637 26.10 8.56 -9.77
N LEU A 638 26.61 7.37 -9.46
CA LEU A 638 25.97 6.11 -9.83
C LEU A 638 24.61 5.91 -9.14
N LYS A 639 24.48 6.37 -7.88
CA LYS A 639 23.20 6.37 -7.16
C LYS A 639 22.19 7.30 -7.82
N ASP A 640 22.60 8.53 -8.16
CA ASP A 640 21.72 9.52 -8.79
C ASP A 640 21.26 9.08 -10.19
N GLU A 641 22.10 8.35 -10.91
CA GLU A 641 21.78 7.82 -12.25
C GLU A 641 20.83 6.61 -12.21
N LEU A 642 21.13 5.62 -11.36
CA LEU A 642 20.51 4.30 -11.44
C LEU A 642 19.36 4.09 -10.45
N LEU A 643 19.42 4.65 -9.24
CA LEU A 643 18.40 4.40 -8.22
C LEU A 643 16.98 4.85 -8.65
N PRO A 644 16.76 5.98 -9.36
CA PRO A 644 15.43 6.35 -9.84
C PRO A 644 14.77 5.31 -10.76
N GLN A 645 15.58 4.65 -11.59
CA GLN A 645 15.10 3.66 -12.56
C GLN A 645 14.84 2.31 -11.88
N LEU A 646 15.76 1.90 -11.00
CA LEU A 646 15.65 0.66 -10.23
C LEU A 646 14.50 0.71 -9.22
N ALA A 647 14.30 1.84 -8.53
CA ALA A 647 13.27 1.96 -7.51
C ALA A 647 11.85 1.86 -8.06
N THR A 648 11.65 2.36 -9.28
CA THR A 648 10.35 2.35 -9.97
C THR A 648 10.13 1.06 -10.77
N GLY A 649 11.11 0.15 -10.80
CA GLY A 649 11.04 -1.09 -11.59
C GLY A 649 11.09 -0.86 -13.10
N ARG A 650 11.53 0.32 -13.55
CA ARG A 650 11.79 0.60 -14.97
C ARG A 650 13.02 -0.12 -15.46
N GLU A 651 13.98 -0.31 -14.56
CA GLU A 651 15.11 -1.21 -14.74
C GLU A 651 15.18 -2.22 -13.61
N LEU A 652 15.81 -3.35 -13.89
CA LEU A 652 16.07 -4.41 -12.92
C LEU A 652 17.57 -4.57 -12.72
N ALA A 653 17.95 -4.96 -11.50
CA ALA A 653 19.33 -5.23 -11.12
C ALA A 653 19.55 -6.70 -10.79
N ALA A 654 20.62 -7.27 -11.33
CA ALA A 654 21.08 -8.63 -11.09
C ALA A 654 22.43 -8.65 -10.35
N PHE A 655 22.83 -9.85 -9.93
CA PHE A 655 24.06 -10.11 -9.20
C PHE A 655 24.78 -11.31 -9.82
N ALA A 656 26.10 -11.20 -9.99
CA ALA A 656 26.92 -12.17 -10.71
C ALA A 656 28.27 -12.39 -9.99
N LEU A 657 28.32 -13.42 -9.16
CA LEU A 657 29.51 -13.84 -8.41
C LEU A 657 30.05 -15.19 -8.90
N THR A 658 29.16 -16.17 -9.05
CA THR A 658 29.48 -17.60 -9.25
C THR A 658 30.07 -17.90 -10.63
N GLU A 659 30.97 -18.88 -10.68
CA GLU A 659 31.61 -19.42 -11.88
C GLU A 659 31.63 -20.95 -11.81
N THR A 660 31.73 -21.63 -12.97
CA THR A 660 31.70 -23.10 -13.08
C THR A 660 32.75 -23.78 -12.20
N VAL A 661 33.95 -23.20 -12.10
CA VAL A 661 35.06 -23.74 -11.30
C VAL A 661 35.10 -23.20 -9.87
N ALA A 662 34.40 -22.09 -9.60
CA ALA A 662 34.43 -21.44 -8.29
C ALA A 662 33.48 -22.09 -7.29
N GLY A 663 32.27 -22.47 -7.72
CA GLY A 663 31.27 -23.07 -6.83
C GLY A 663 31.06 -22.27 -5.53
N SER A 664 31.22 -22.92 -4.37
CA SER A 664 31.19 -22.30 -3.04
C SER A 664 32.53 -21.70 -2.57
N ASN A 665 33.55 -21.69 -3.44
CA ASN A 665 34.85 -21.09 -3.20
C ASN A 665 35.04 -19.82 -4.06
N PRO A 666 34.71 -18.63 -3.52
CA PRO A 666 34.88 -17.38 -4.25
C PRO A 666 36.34 -17.06 -4.63
N GLN A 667 37.34 -17.71 -4.02
CA GLN A 667 38.75 -17.52 -4.38
C GLN A 667 39.14 -18.21 -5.70
N ALA A 668 38.32 -19.16 -6.14
CA ALA A 668 38.46 -19.81 -7.45
C ALA A 668 37.77 -19.02 -8.59
N ILE A 669 37.36 -17.77 -8.33
CA ILE A 669 36.95 -16.82 -9.38
C ILE A 669 38.14 -16.53 -10.29
N VAL A 670 37.97 -16.84 -11.59
CA VAL A 670 38.98 -16.63 -12.62
C VAL A 670 38.70 -15.41 -13.50
N SER A 671 37.47 -14.86 -13.49
CA SER A 671 37.18 -13.62 -14.21
C SER A 671 38.03 -12.46 -13.69
N GLN A 672 38.55 -11.62 -14.58
CA GLN A 672 39.54 -10.59 -14.26
C GLN A 672 39.04 -9.17 -14.58
N ALA A 673 39.52 -8.19 -13.83
CA ALA A 673 39.47 -6.77 -14.15
C ALA A 673 40.89 -6.24 -14.38
N ILE A 674 41.13 -5.66 -15.54
CA ILE A 674 42.42 -5.09 -15.95
C ILE A 674 42.24 -3.58 -16.16
N LYS A 675 43.14 -2.74 -15.64
CA LYS A 675 43.07 -1.29 -15.90
C LYS A 675 43.23 -0.99 -17.39
N SER A 676 42.38 -0.11 -17.92
CA SER A 676 42.47 0.35 -19.31
C SER A 676 43.38 1.57 -19.44
N ASP A 677 44.15 1.64 -20.53
CA ASP A 677 44.97 2.81 -20.89
C ASP A 677 44.15 4.08 -21.14
N GLN A 678 42.84 3.92 -21.43
CA GLN A 678 41.89 5.01 -21.67
C GLN A 678 41.19 5.50 -20.38
N GLY A 679 41.56 4.95 -19.22
CA GLY A 679 40.86 5.14 -17.95
C GLY A 679 39.73 4.13 -17.74
N GLY A 680 39.58 3.64 -16.50
CA GLY A 680 38.61 2.59 -16.15
C GLY A 680 39.18 1.17 -16.19
N TRP A 681 38.30 0.18 -16.38
CA TRP A 681 38.56 -1.25 -16.25
C TRP A 681 38.02 -2.04 -17.43
N LEU A 682 38.77 -3.02 -17.90
CA LEU A 682 38.34 -4.03 -18.86
C LEU A 682 38.03 -5.31 -18.09
N LEU A 683 36.80 -5.81 -18.21
CA LEU A 683 36.38 -7.05 -17.57
C LEU A 683 36.46 -8.22 -18.57
N HIS A 684 36.99 -9.35 -18.10
CA HIS A 684 37.15 -10.58 -18.86
C HIS A 684 36.66 -11.79 -18.07
N GLY A 685 35.99 -12.72 -18.74
CA GLY A 685 35.62 -14.01 -18.15
C GLY A 685 34.15 -14.34 -18.31
N GLN A 686 33.61 -15.12 -17.39
CA GLN A 686 32.21 -15.53 -17.42
C GLN A 686 31.66 -15.74 -16.01
N LYS A 687 30.37 -15.49 -15.85
CA LYS A 687 29.60 -15.75 -14.63
C LYS A 687 28.44 -16.65 -14.94
N ILE A 688 28.17 -17.60 -14.05
CA ILE A 688 27.02 -18.51 -14.14
C ILE A 688 26.01 -18.19 -13.05
N TRP A 689 24.77 -18.61 -13.24
CA TRP A 689 23.71 -18.52 -12.24
C TRP A 689 23.40 -17.07 -11.81
N SER A 690 23.47 -16.13 -12.75
CA SER A 690 23.00 -14.77 -12.50
C SER A 690 21.48 -14.73 -12.60
N GLY A 691 20.80 -14.66 -11.45
CA GLY A 691 19.35 -14.61 -11.38
C GLY A 691 18.80 -13.30 -11.97
N SER A 692 17.78 -13.42 -12.82
CA SER A 692 17.18 -12.31 -13.58
C SER A 692 18.13 -11.61 -14.57
N GLY A 693 19.31 -12.17 -14.84
CA GLY A 693 20.33 -11.52 -15.67
C GLY A 693 19.85 -11.17 -17.08
N SER A 694 18.86 -11.88 -17.64
CA SER A 694 18.29 -11.57 -18.96
C SER A 694 17.28 -10.44 -18.96
N TRP A 695 16.68 -10.18 -17.81
CA TRP A 695 15.70 -9.10 -17.62
C TRP A 695 16.32 -7.88 -16.94
N ALA A 696 17.49 -8.02 -16.34
CA ALA A 696 18.22 -6.94 -15.71
C ALA A 696 18.95 -6.07 -16.74
N GLY A 697 18.68 -4.77 -16.72
CA GLY A 697 19.49 -3.77 -17.40
C GLY A 697 20.79 -3.48 -16.68
N ILE A 698 20.91 -3.85 -15.39
CA ILE A 698 22.08 -3.61 -14.54
C ILE A 698 22.55 -4.91 -13.90
N ILE A 699 23.86 -5.18 -13.92
CA ILE A 699 24.45 -6.39 -13.32
C ILE A 699 25.60 -6.00 -12.40
N ASN A 700 25.51 -6.35 -11.12
CA ASN A 700 26.63 -6.27 -10.18
C ASN A 700 27.54 -7.48 -10.38
N VAL A 701 28.75 -7.25 -10.86
CA VAL A 701 29.73 -8.29 -11.23
C VAL A 701 30.93 -8.22 -10.28
N PHE A 702 31.38 -9.37 -9.79
CA PHE A 702 32.55 -9.48 -8.92
C PHE A 702 33.66 -10.25 -9.60
N VAL A 703 34.82 -9.62 -9.81
CA VAL A 703 35.94 -10.20 -10.56
C VAL A 703 37.27 -9.97 -9.83
N LYS A 704 38.27 -10.75 -10.17
CA LYS A 704 39.62 -10.65 -9.61
C LYS A 704 40.36 -9.46 -10.21
N GLU A 705 40.92 -8.63 -9.35
CA GLU A 705 41.83 -7.52 -9.61
C GLU A 705 43.22 -7.87 -9.02
N ARG A 706 44.25 -7.08 -9.33
CA ARG A 706 45.60 -7.21 -8.74
C ARG A 706 45.59 -7.30 -7.21
N ASP A 707 44.74 -6.52 -6.54
CA ASP A 707 44.70 -6.39 -5.08
C ASP A 707 43.53 -7.16 -4.42
N GLY A 708 42.96 -8.16 -5.09
CA GLY A 708 41.89 -9.01 -4.55
C GLY A 708 40.65 -9.10 -5.46
N ILE A 709 39.45 -9.14 -4.89
CA ILE A 709 38.20 -9.17 -5.66
C ILE A 709 37.55 -7.80 -5.61
N SER A 710 37.15 -7.26 -6.76
CA SER A 710 36.46 -5.98 -6.89
C SER A 710 35.08 -6.16 -7.50
N GLY A 711 34.13 -5.31 -7.07
CA GLY A 711 32.75 -5.29 -7.55
C GLY A 711 32.54 -4.15 -8.55
N PHE A 712 31.84 -4.40 -9.65
CA PHE A 712 31.53 -3.43 -10.69
C PHE A 712 30.06 -3.49 -11.07
N VAL A 713 29.49 -2.34 -11.41
CA VAL A 713 28.16 -2.23 -12.01
C VAL A 713 28.31 -2.19 -13.53
N VAL A 714 27.73 -3.17 -14.22
CA VAL A 714 27.78 -3.28 -15.68
C VAL A 714 26.37 -3.11 -16.24
N GLN A 715 26.20 -2.20 -17.20
CA GLN A 715 24.93 -1.99 -17.89
C GLN A 715 24.76 -2.99 -19.05
N LYS A 716 23.53 -3.43 -19.30
CA LYS A 716 23.18 -4.29 -20.42
C LYS A 716 23.39 -3.51 -21.72
N GLY A 717 24.02 -4.14 -22.71
CA GLY A 717 24.34 -3.51 -23.99
C GLY A 717 25.72 -2.85 -24.03
N THR A 718 26.48 -2.83 -22.94
CA THR A 718 27.90 -2.44 -22.98
C THR A 718 28.65 -3.34 -23.96
N PRO A 719 29.45 -2.78 -24.89
CA PRO A 719 30.23 -3.59 -25.84
C PRO A 719 31.07 -4.66 -25.11
N GLY A 720 31.07 -5.88 -25.67
CA GLY A 720 31.75 -7.03 -25.08
C GLY A 720 30.94 -7.82 -24.04
N LEU A 721 29.83 -7.28 -23.53
CA LEU A 721 28.94 -8.00 -22.62
C LEU A 721 27.98 -8.85 -23.44
N ARG A 722 28.03 -10.17 -23.28
CA ARG A 722 27.13 -11.10 -23.95
C ARG A 722 26.41 -11.99 -22.95
N GLN A 723 25.14 -12.24 -23.22
CA GLN A 723 24.34 -13.20 -22.46
C GLN A 723 24.29 -14.57 -23.15
N GLY A 724 24.42 -15.62 -22.37
CA GLY A 724 24.26 -17.01 -22.78
C GLY A 724 22.80 -17.49 -22.73
N LEU A 725 22.60 -18.76 -23.09
CA LEU A 725 21.30 -19.41 -23.01
C LEU A 725 20.77 -19.44 -21.58
N GLU A 726 19.44 -19.55 -21.47
CA GLU A 726 18.78 -19.83 -20.20
C GLU A 726 19.15 -21.23 -19.71
N ALA A 727 19.51 -21.34 -18.43
CA ALA A 727 19.77 -22.62 -17.80
C ALA A 727 18.43 -23.33 -17.52
N LEU A 728 18.34 -24.62 -17.88
CA LEU A 728 17.18 -25.45 -17.61
C LEU A 728 17.17 -25.90 -16.14
N THR A 729 16.72 -25.02 -15.25
CA THR A 729 16.69 -25.31 -13.80
C THR A 729 15.37 -25.93 -13.33
N MET A 730 15.43 -26.78 -12.30
CA MET A 730 14.23 -27.18 -11.54
C MET A 730 13.78 -26.05 -10.60
N GLY A 731 12.52 -26.06 -10.15
CA GLY A 731 12.06 -25.09 -9.14
C GLY A 731 11.47 -23.84 -9.75
N MET A 732 11.89 -22.67 -9.27
CA MET A 732 11.31 -21.34 -9.54
C MET A 732 11.41 -20.92 -11.01
N ARG A 733 10.59 -21.57 -11.82
CA ARG A 733 10.62 -21.51 -13.28
C ARG A 733 10.38 -20.11 -13.81
N GLY A 734 9.76 -19.23 -13.04
CA GLY A 734 9.60 -17.81 -13.41
C GLY A 734 10.87 -16.96 -13.28
N MET A 735 11.96 -17.50 -12.71
CA MET A 735 13.23 -16.79 -12.57
C MET A 735 14.28 -17.36 -13.52
N VAL A 736 14.53 -16.62 -14.59
CA VAL A 736 15.51 -16.99 -15.61
C VAL A 736 16.93 -16.88 -15.04
N GLN A 737 17.72 -17.94 -15.19
CA GLN A 737 19.16 -17.95 -14.91
C GLN A 737 19.92 -18.02 -16.23
N ASN A 738 20.93 -17.17 -16.40
CA ASN A 738 21.76 -17.15 -17.60
C ASN A 738 23.24 -17.13 -17.23
N THR A 739 24.07 -17.63 -18.15
CA THR A 739 25.50 -17.31 -18.16
C THR A 739 25.69 -15.90 -18.72
N VAL A 740 26.62 -15.14 -18.15
CA VAL A 740 27.04 -13.81 -18.61
C VAL A 740 28.51 -13.87 -18.98
N TYR A 741 28.87 -13.39 -20.16
CA TYR A 741 30.23 -13.39 -20.70
C TYR A 741 30.75 -11.96 -20.80
N PHE A 742 32.01 -11.78 -20.42
CA PHE A 742 32.73 -10.52 -20.55
C PHE A 742 33.89 -10.71 -21.52
N ASP A 743 33.82 -10.03 -22.65
CA ASP A 743 34.92 -9.92 -23.62
C ASP A 743 35.37 -8.45 -23.69
N ASN A 744 36.43 -8.10 -22.94
CA ASN A 744 36.97 -6.75 -22.89
C ASN A 744 35.91 -5.68 -22.57
N VAL A 745 35.03 -5.95 -21.59
CA VAL A 745 33.93 -5.02 -21.24
C VAL A 745 34.51 -3.81 -20.52
N LEU A 746 34.46 -2.64 -21.18
CA LEU A 746 34.96 -1.40 -20.60
C LEU A 746 33.97 -0.83 -19.58
N VAL A 747 34.44 -0.61 -18.36
CA VAL A 747 33.68 -0.06 -17.24
C VAL A 747 34.44 1.12 -16.64
N GLN A 748 33.78 2.26 -16.46
CA GLN A 748 34.42 3.45 -15.88
C GLN A 748 34.70 3.24 -14.39
N GLU A 749 35.73 3.92 -13.87
CA GLU A 749 36.12 3.88 -12.44
C GLU A 749 34.94 4.17 -11.49
N GLU A 750 34.06 5.09 -11.88
CA GLU A 750 32.86 5.52 -11.15
C GLU A 750 31.78 4.44 -11.00
N HIS A 751 31.84 3.37 -11.80
CA HIS A 751 30.96 2.20 -11.74
C HIS A 751 31.48 1.10 -10.80
N ARG A 752 32.63 1.30 -10.15
CA ARG A 752 33.12 0.38 -9.12
C ARG A 752 32.28 0.50 -7.84
N LEU A 753 32.03 -0.63 -7.19
CA LEU A 753 31.38 -0.74 -5.90
C LEU A 753 32.43 -0.77 -4.79
N GLY A 754 32.58 0.36 -4.07
CA GLY A 754 33.58 0.52 -3.02
C GLY A 754 35.00 0.81 -3.52
N GLN A 755 35.97 0.68 -2.62
CA GLN A 755 37.39 0.83 -2.93
C GLN A 755 37.95 -0.44 -3.62
N PRO A 756 39.11 -0.35 -4.31
CA PRO A 756 39.80 -1.53 -4.84
C PRO A 756 39.93 -2.65 -3.79
N GLY A 757 39.68 -3.90 -4.17
CA GLY A 757 39.77 -5.07 -3.29
C GLY A 757 38.59 -5.25 -2.31
N MET A 758 37.66 -4.29 -2.21
CA MET A 758 36.49 -4.40 -1.31
C MET A 758 35.34 -5.26 -1.86
N GLY A 759 35.45 -5.80 -3.07
CA GLY A 759 34.37 -6.52 -3.74
C GLY A 759 33.82 -7.69 -2.93
N MET A 760 34.66 -8.43 -2.21
CA MET A 760 34.19 -9.53 -1.36
C MET A 760 33.37 -9.03 -0.17
N LYS A 761 33.72 -7.88 0.41
CA LYS A 761 32.94 -7.26 1.50
C LYS A 761 31.56 -6.82 1.00
N VAL A 762 31.52 -6.25 -0.21
CA VAL A 762 30.26 -5.86 -0.88
C VAL A 762 29.38 -7.09 -1.14
N ALA A 763 29.96 -8.16 -1.68
CA ALA A 763 29.27 -9.43 -1.90
C ALA A 763 28.75 -10.04 -0.58
N GLN A 764 29.57 -10.04 0.47
CA GLN A 764 29.19 -10.56 1.79
C GLN A 764 28.04 -9.77 2.42
N ASP A 765 28.02 -8.43 2.36
CA ASP A 765 26.89 -7.63 2.86
C ASP A 765 25.58 -8.02 2.17
N ALA A 766 25.61 -8.16 0.84
CA ALA A 766 24.44 -8.57 0.06
C ALA A 766 24.00 -10.00 0.38
N MET A 767 24.94 -10.95 0.47
CA MET A 767 24.68 -12.35 0.79
C MET A 767 24.13 -12.54 2.21
N MET A 768 24.70 -11.87 3.22
CA MET A 768 24.18 -11.94 4.59
C MET A 768 22.74 -11.44 4.66
N TYR A 769 22.46 -10.30 4.04
CA TYR A 769 21.09 -9.80 3.94
C TYR A 769 20.20 -10.73 3.09
N GLY A 770 20.76 -11.40 2.09
CA GLY A 770 20.12 -12.42 1.27
C GLY A 770 19.67 -13.64 2.09
N ARG A 771 20.53 -14.14 3.01
CA ARG A 771 20.18 -15.21 3.96
C ARG A 771 18.99 -14.83 4.83
N LEU A 772 18.94 -13.58 5.29
CA LEU A 772 17.80 -13.06 6.04
C LEU A 772 16.52 -13.02 5.19
N GLY A 773 16.62 -12.52 3.96
CA GLY A 773 15.50 -12.48 3.00
C GLY A 773 14.96 -13.86 2.63
N ILE A 774 15.85 -14.84 2.42
CA ILE A 774 15.49 -16.26 2.21
C ILE A 774 14.74 -16.80 3.42
N ALA A 775 15.24 -16.54 4.64
CA ALA A 775 14.56 -16.99 5.85
C ALA A 775 13.17 -16.38 6.00
N ALA A 776 12.99 -15.09 5.70
CA ALA A 776 11.68 -14.45 5.70
C ALA A 776 10.73 -15.09 4.67
N ALA A 777 11.19 -15.34 3.43
CA ALA A 777 10.39 -16.02 2.41
C ALA A 777 10.00 -17.46 2.83
N CYS A 778 10.93 -18.21 3.45
CA CYS A 778 10.67 -19.54 4.01
C CYS A 778 9.60 -19.49 5.11
N VAL A 779 9.64 -18.50 6.02
CA VAL A 779 8.59 -18.31 7.04
C VAL A 779 7.22 -18.15 6.38
N GLY A 780 7.13 -17.32 5.34
CA GLY A 780 5.92 -17.17 4.54
C GLY A 780 5.41 -18.48 3.93
N GLY A 781 6.31 -19.21 3.28
CA GLY A 781 6.02 -20.51 2.69
C GLY A 781 5.55 -21.55 3.72
N MET A 782 6.22 -21.64 4.87
CA MET A 782 5.80 -22.51 5.98
C MET A 782 4.41 -22.13 6.52
N LYS A 783 4.13 -20.83 6.71
CA LYS A 783 2.79 -20.34 7.10
C LYS A 783 1.74 -20.74 6.07
N ARG A 784 2.08 -20.73 4.77
CA ARG A 784 1.20 -21.20 3.70
C ARG A 784 0.96 -22.70 3.76
N CYS A 785 1.99 -23.52 4.00
CA CYS A 785 1.84 -24.96 4.21
C CYS A 785 0.91 -25.25 5.40
N ALA A 786 1.17 -24.63 6.56
CA ALA A 786 0.33 -24.77 7.75
C ALA A 786 -1.14 -24.39 7.47
N GLN A 787 -1.36 -23.27 6.78
CA GLN A 787 -2.70 -22.82 6.39
C GLN A 787 -3.42 -23.85 5.50
N LEU A 788 -2.74 -24.41 4.50
CA LEU A 788 -3.33 -25.38 3.58
C LEU A 788 -3.58 -26.73 4.26
N MET A 789 -2.63 -27.21 5.06
CA MET A 789 -2.77 -28.41 5.89
C MET A 789 -3.96 -28.29 6.83
N TRP A 790 -4.09 -27.18 7.56
CA TRP A 790 -5.24 -26.93 8.45
C TRP A 790 -6.56 -26.86 7.67
N ARG A 791 -6.61 -26.14 6.55
CA ARG A 791 -7.81 -26.04 5.71
C ARG A 791 -8.27 -27.39 5.20
N TYR A 792 -7.33 -28.27 4.83
CA TYR A 792 -7.66 -29.61 4.37
C TYR A 792 -8.09 -30.50 5.54
N SER A 793 -7.31 -30.56 6.61
CA SER A 793 -7.55 -31.47 7.74
C SER A 793 -8.83 -31.15 8.51
N SER A 794 -9.13 -29.86 8.72
CA SER A 794 -10.38 -29.41 9.39
C SER A 794 -11.66 -29.66 8.58
N ARG A 795 -11.54 -30.05 7.30
CA ARG A 795 -12.67 -30.30 6.39
C ARG A 795 -12.71 -31.73 5.85
N ARG A 796 -11.75 -32.57 6.24
CA ARG A 796 -11.59 -33.93 5.72
C ARG A 796 -11.86 -34.94 6.83
N THR A 797 -12.88 -35.78 6.64
CA THR A 797 -13.13 -36.94 7.49
C THR A 797 -12.44 -38.17 6.92
N ILE A 798 -11.80 -38.95 7.80
CA ILE A 798 -11.22 -40.26 7.54
C ILE A 798 -11.91 -41.31 8.43
N SER A 799 -11.52 -42.59 8.34
CA SER A 799 -12.15 -43.68 9.10
C SER A 799 -12.11 -43.47 10.62
N THR A 800 -11.10 -42.76 11.13
CA THR A 800 -10.91 -42.46 12.56
C THR A 800 -11.52 -41.13 13.01
N GLY A 801 -12.35 -40.46 12.18
CA GLY A 801 -12.93 -39.15 12.49
C GLY A 801 -12.36 -38.02 11.64
N LEU A 802 -12.44 -36.78 12.14
CA LEU A 802 -11.91 -35.61 11.42
C LEU A 802 -10.38 -35.69 11.38
N LEU A 803 -9.77 -35.39 10.23
CA LEU A 803 -8.32 -35.48 10.06
C LEU A 803 -7.58 -34.47 10.96
N SER A 804 -8.19 -33.34 11.31
CA SER A 804 -7.63 -32.40 12.29
C SER A 804 -7.52 -32.96 13.70
N ASP A 805 -8.30 -34.00 14.03
CA ASP A 805 -8.29 -34.64 15.35
C ASP A 805 -7.30 -35.81 15.39
N ASN A 806 -6.70 -36.17 14.23
CA ASN A 806 -5.72 -37.23 14.15
C ASN A 806 -4.42 -36.82 14.89
N PRO A 807 -3.89 -37.63 15.82
CA PRO A 807 -2.69 -37.28 16.59
C PRO A 807 -1.47 -36.95 15.74
N VAL A 808 -1.27 -37.62 14.60
CA VAL A 808 -0.15 -37.34 13.67
C VAL A 808 -0.30 -35.94 13.09
N MET A 809 -1.52 -35.53 12.73
CA MET A 809 -1.82 -34.20 12.20
C MET A 809 -1.59 -33.11 13.26
N ILE A 810 -2.04 -33.33 14.50
CA ILE A 810 -1.86 -32.39 15.61
C ILE A 810 -0.38 -32.20 15.93
N ILE A 811 0.38 -33.30 16.04
CA ILE A 811 1.81 -33.25 16.31
C ILE A 811 2.54 -32.53 15.17
N GLY A 812 2.21 -32.82 13.91
CA GLY A 812 2.78 -32.15 12.74
C GLY A 812 2.53 -30.65 12.70
N LEU A 813 1.30 -30.20 12.96
CA LEU A 813 0.96 -28.77 13.01
C LEU A 813 1.60 -28.04 14.21
N ASN A 814 1.69 -28.70 15.36
CA ASN A 814 2.37 -28.15 16.53
C ASN A 814 3.86 -27.96 16.28
N ARG A 815 4.52 -28.97 15.68
CA ARG A 815 5.91 -28.89 15.22
C ARG A 815 6.09 -27.72 14.26
N LEU A 816 5.29 -27.67 13.19
CA LEU A 816 5.41 -26.63 12.16
C LEU A 816 5.19 -25.23 12.74
N THR A 817 4.26 -25.07 13.68
CA THR A 817 4.03 -23.79 14.38
C THR A 817 5.24 -23.39 15.23
N ALA A 818 5.88 -24.35 15.92
CA ALA A 818 7.09 -24.08 16.69
C ALA A 818 8.27 -23.69 15.79
N GLU A 819 8.47 -24.39 14.67
CA GLU A 819 9.49 -24.09 13.65
C GLU A 819 9.32 -22.68 13.07
N ILE A 820 8.08 -22.34 12.66
CA ILE A 820 7.73 -21.00 12.16
C ILE A 820 8.08 -19.94 13.22
N THR A 821 7.64 -20.13 14.46
CA THR A 821 7.82 -19.15 15.53
C THR A 821 9.30 -18.94 15.86
N ALA A 822 10.10 -20.01 15.85
CA ALA A 822 11.54 -19.95 16.12
C ALA A 822 12.30 -19.17 15.04
N VAL A 823 12.06 -19.48 13.76
CA VAL A 823 12.71 -18.79 12.64
C VAL A 823 12.23 -17.34 12.56
N GLU A 824 10.94 -17.08 12.71
CA GLU A 824 10.36 -15.73 12.71
C GLU A 824 10.96 -14.86 13.82
N SER A 825 11.18 -15.42 15.01
CA SER A 825 11.84 -14.74 16.12
C SER A 825 13.28 -14.34 15.78
N LEU A 826 14.05 -15.23 15.13
CA LEU A 826 15.41 -14.92 14.70
C LEU A 826 15.45 -13.90 13.55
N VAL A 827 14.57 -14.01 12.56
CA VAL A 827 14.45 -13.01 11.47
C VAL A 827 14.12 -11.64 12.04
N ARG A 828 13.16 -11.58 12.97
CA ARG A 828 12.79 -10.33 13.65
C ARG A 828 13.95 -9.77 14.47
N ALA A 829 14.69 -10.63 15.18
CA ALA A 829 15.87 -10.23 15.95
C ALA A 829 16.88 -9.51 15.07
N ILE A 830 17.28 -10.15 13.98
CA ILE A 830 18.29 -9.62 13.06
C ILE A 830 17.78 -8.32 12.41
N ALA A 831 16.55 -8.30 11.92
CA ALA A 831 15.99 -7.13 11.26
C ALA A 831 15.90 -5.91 12.20
N GLN A 832 15.49 -6.11 13.46
CA GLN A 832 15.44 -5.03 14.44
C GLN A 832 16.84 -4.54 14.83
N LEU A 833 17.84 -5.40 14.92
CA LEU A 833 19.21 -4.96 15.18
C LEU A 833 19.72 -4.07 14.05
N LEU A 834 19.47 -4.45 12.80
CA LEU A 834 19.83 -3.64 11.63
C LEU A 834 19.09 -2.30 11.60
N ASP A 835 17.82 -2.25 11.99
CA ASP A 835 17.05 -1.00 12.09
C ASP A 835 17.64 -0.03 13.13
N HIS A 836 18.25 -0.56 14.19
CA HIS A 836 18.98 0.22 15.19
C HIS A 836 20.47 0.40 14.85
N SER A 837 20.89 0.10 13.62
CA SER A 837 22.27 0.19 13.15
C SER A 837 23.28 -0.60 14.00
N LYS A 838 22.83 -1.71 14.61
CA LYS A 838 23.71 -2.63 15.35
C LYS A 838 24.32 -3.67 14.42
N THR A 839 25.52 -4.12 14.76
CA THR A 839 26.19 -5.22 14.06
C THR A 839 25.46 -6.53 14.33
N VAL A 840 25.43 -7.40 13.31
CA VAL A 840 24.85 -8.73 13.40
C VAL A 840 25.94 -9.74 13.02
N PRO A 841 26.21 -10.76 13.84
CA PRO A 841 27.21 -11.76 13.54
C PRO A 841 26.82 -12.61 12.33
N ILE A 842 27.82 -13.05 11.56
CA ILE A 842 27.61 -13.95 10.41
C ILE A 842 26.93 -15.26 10.84
N GLU A 843 27.18 -15.71 12.07
CA GLU A 843 26.60 -16.89 12.68
C GLU A 843 25.06 -16.82 12.76
N ALA A 844 24.49 -15.64 13.04
CA ALA A 844 23.04 -15.46 13.10
C ALA A 844 22.38 -15.58 11.71
N TYR A 845 22.96 -14.96 10.68
CA TYR A 845 22.52 -15.12 9.29
C TYR A 845 22.67 -16.56 8.81
N THR A 846 23.76 -17.22 9.22
CA THR A 846 24.03 -18.62 8.88
C THR A 846 22.99 -19.54 9.51
N ALA A 847 22.63 -19.34 10.78
CA ALA A 847 21.56 -20.08 11.44
C ALA A 847 20.19 -19.91 10.74
N CYS A 848 19.86 -18.69 10.29
CA CYS A 848 18.69 -18.43 9.44
C CYS A 848 18.69 -19.30 8.16
N LYS A 849 19.82 -19.30 7.44
CA LYS A 849 19.96 -20.02 6.17
C LYS A 849 20.01 -21.54 6.33
N ILE A 850 20.47 -22.04 7.47
CA ILE A 850 20.42 -23.47 7.81
C ILE A 850 18.98 -23.87 8.15
N ALA A 851 18.36 -23.21 9.13
CA ALA A 851 17.09 -23.67 9.68
C ALA A 851 15.90 -23.45 8.74
N ALA A 852 15.75 -22.25 8.17
CA ALA A 852 14.53 -21.87 7.49
C ALA A 852 14.25 -22.71 6.22
N PRO A 853 15.22 -22.96 5.32
CA PRO A 853 15.00 -23.81 4.16
C PRO A 853 14.75 -25.28 4.50
N GLU A 854 15.41 -25.83 5.54
CA GLU A 854 15.20 -27.21 5.98
C GLU A 854 13.78 -27.40 6.54
N PHE A 855 13.32 -26.46 7.38
CA PHE A 855 11.95 -26.49 7.90
C PHE A 855 10.91 -26.27 6.80
N TYR A 856 11.16 -25.35 5.86
CA TYR A 856 10.23 -25.10 4.76
C TYR A 856 10.09 -26.28 3.80
N TRP A 857 11.21 -26.90 3.42
CA TRP A 857 11.18 -28.12 2.61
C TRP A 857 10.38 -29.24 3.30
N GLN A 858 10.63 -29.47 4.59
CA GLN A 858 9.87 -30.48 5.34
C GLN A 858 8.39 -30.12 5.45
N ALA A 859 8.05 -28.84 5.67
CA ALA A 859 6.66 -28.38 5.71
C ALA A 859 5.93 -28.58 4.36
N ALA A 860 6.63 -28.40 3.25
CA ALA A 860 6.10 -28.64 1.92
C ALA A 860 5.88 -30.13 1.64
N ASP A 861 6.79 -30.99 2.08
CA ASP A 861 6.63 -32.45 2.01
C ASP A 861 5.44 -32.92 2.87
N ASP A 862 5.37 -32.44 4.12
CA ASP A 862 4.25 -32.71 5.02
C ASP A 862 2.91 -32.26 4.43
N LEU A 863 2.86 -31.15 3.69
CA LEU A 863 1.67 -30.71 2.96
C LEU A 863 1.28 -31.70 1.86
N VAL A 864 2.24 -32.16 1.05
CA VAL A 864 1.99 -33.18 0.02
C VAL A 864 1.47 -34.46 0.65
N GLN A 865 2.08 -34.91 1.74
CA GLN A 865 1.66 -36.10 2.48
C GLN A 865 0.27 -35.94 3.11
N CYS A 866 -0.03 -34.78 3.70
CA CYS A 866 -1.34 -34.46 4.28
C CYS A 866 -2.46 -34.59 3.24
N LEU A 867 -2.20 -34.18 1.99
CA LEU A 867 -3.13 -34.29 0.87
C LEU A 867 -3.21 -35.71 0.27
N GLY A 868 -2.26 -36.60 0.59
CA GLY A 868 -2.15 -37.95 0.03
C GLY A 868 -2.04 -37.94 -1.49
N GLY A 869 -2.81 -38.78 -2.19
CA GLY A 869 -2.85 -38.78 -3.66
C GLY A 869 -3.30 -37.45 -4.30
N ARG A 870 -3.79 -36.46 -3.54
CA ARG A 870 -4.06 -35.11 -4.07
C ARG A 870 -2.83 -34.21 -4.02
N GLY A 871 -1.83 -34.57 -3.22
CA GLY A 871 -0.60 -33.82 -3.02
C GLY A 871 0.30 -33.78 -4.25
N TYR A 872 0.15 -34.72 -5.19
CA TYR A 872 0.88 -34.72 -6.47
C TYR A 872 0.12 -34.03 -7.61
N ILE A 873 -1.13 -33.61 -7.40
CA ILE A 873 -1.92 -32.94 -8.45
C ILE A 873 -1.44 -31.48 -8.56
N GLU A 874 -0.89 -31.09 -9.71
CA GLU A 874 -0.31 -29.76 -9.92
C GLU A 874 -1.29 -28.60 -9.69
N THR A 875 -2.59 -28.81 -9.93
CA THR A 875 -3.62 -27.79 -9.66
C THR A 875 -3.82 -27.47 -8.17
N ASN A 876 -3.28 -28.29 -7.26
CA ASN A 876 -3.37 -28.09 -5.81
C ASN A 876 -2.20 -27.31 -5.21
N ILE A 877 -1.28 -26.76 -6.01
CA ILE A 877 -0.09 -25.96 -5.64
C ILE A 877 0.97 -26.68 -4.78
N ALA A 878 0.63 -27.73 -4.05
CA ALA A 878 1.56 -28.46 -3.19
C ALA A 878 2.81 -29.00 -3.95
N PRO A 879 2.71 -29.57 -5.16
CA PRO A 879 3.89 -29.97 -5.94
C PRO A 879 4.82 -28.79 -6.27
N GLN A 880 4.25 -27.63 -6.60
CA GLN A 880 5.00 -26.42 -6.91
C GLN A 880 5.74 -25.93 -5.66
N ILE A 881 5.05 -25.82 -4.52
CA ILE A 881 5.64 -25.43 -3.23
C ILE A 881 6.79 -26.37 -2.86
N LEU A 882 6.59 -27.69 -2.96
CA LEU A 882 7.64 -28.68 -2.67
C LEU A 882 8.87 -28.48 -3.55
N ARG A 883 8.66 -28.35 -4.86
CA ARG A 883 9.74 -28.14 -5.85
C ARG A 883 10.52 -26.85 -5.57
N ASP A 884 9.83 -25.76 -5.27
CA ASP A 884 10.45 -24.45 -5.05
C ASP A 884 11.18 -24.37 -3.70
N ALA A 885 10.61 -24.96 -2.64
CA ALA A 885 11.23 -25.02 -1.31
C ALA A 885 12.59 -25.75 -1.34
N ARG A 886 12.76 -26.74 -2.23
CA ARG A 886 14.00 -27.52 -2.34
C ARG A 886 15.19 -26.67 -2.77
N ILE A 887 14.97 -25.73 -3.69
CA ILE A 887 16.07 -24.91 -4.23
C ILE A 887 16.67 -23.99 -3.16
N LEU A 888 15.84 -23.52 -2.21
CA LEU A 888 16.31 -22.69 -1.09
C LEU A 888 17.32 -23.39 -0.19
N ARG A 889 17.40 -24.73 -0.21
CA ARG A 889 18.40 -25.49 0.55
C ARG A 889 19.80 -25.37 -0.04
N ILE A 890 19.93 -25.24 -1.36
CA ILE A 890 21.21 -25.22 -2.06
C ILE A 890 21.70 -23.82 -2.43
N PHE A 891 20.85 -22.79 -2.34
CA PHE A 891 21.30 -21.40 -2.51
C PHE A 891 22.41 -21.07 -1.51
N GLU A 892 23.46 -20.41 -1.97
CA GLU A 892 24.67 -20.09 -1.21
C GLU A 892 25.44 -21.31 -0.64
N GLY A 893 25.25 -22.48 -1.24
CA GLY A 893 25.91 -23.73 -0.86
C GLY A 893 25.03 -24.65 -0.02
N PRO A 894 25.43 -25.92 0.13
CA PRO A 894 24.67 -26.92 0.86
C PRO A 894 24.68 -26.63 2.37
N THR A 895 23.58 -27.00 3.04
CA THR A 895 23.37 -26.80 4.49
C THR A 895 24.53 -27.35 5.33
N GLU A 896 25.12 -28.47 4.92
CA GLU A 896 26.24 -29.15 5.58
C GLU A 896 27.48 -28.26 5.67
N THR A 897 27.82 -27.55 4.60
CA THR A 897 28.97 -26.61 4.59
C THR A 897 28.74 -25.45 5.56
N LEU A 898 27.51 -24.93 5.62
CA LEU A 898 27.14 -23.86 6.55
C LEU A 898 27.16 -24.33 8.01
N LYS A 899 26.71 -25.56 8.28
CA LYS A 899 26.83 -26.17 9.61
C LYS A 899 28.29 -26.33 10.01
N MET A 900 29.14 -26.83 9.11
CA MET A 900 30.58 -26.96 9.39
C MET A 900 31.21 -25.60 9.74
N PHE A 901 30.91 -24.55 8.97
CA PHE A 901 31.37 -23.19 9.26
C PHE A 901 30.86 -22.68 10.61
N LEU A 902 29.57 -22.83 10.90
CA LEU A 902 29.02 -22.39 12.19
C LEU A 902 29.64 -23.17 13.36
N GLY A 903 29.90 -24.47 13.17
CA GLY A 903 30.59 -25.31 14.13
C GLY A 903 32.03 -24.85 14.39
N SER A 904 32.80 -24.53 13.35
CA SER A 904 34.17 -24.02 13.50
C SER A 904 34.18 -22.71 14.30
N LYS A 905 33.19 -21.82 14.09
CA LYS A 905 33.02 -20.59 14.88
C LYS A 905 32.76 -20.84 16.36
N VAL A 906 31.96 -21.85 16.71
CA VAL A 906 31.74 -22.21 18.12
C VAL A 906 32.99 -22.81 18.74
N ILE A 907 33.68 -23.70 18.03
CA ILE A 907 34.92 -24.34 18.47
C ILE A 907 36.01 -23.29 18.76
N ASN A 908 36.15 -22.33 17.87
CA ASN A 908 37.12 -21.24 17.97
C ASN A 908 36.66 -20.11 18.92
N GLN A 909 35.55 -20.32 19.64
CA GLN A 909 35.03 -19.38 20.65
C GLN A 909 34.78 -17.98 20.08
N SER A 910 34.08 -17.91 18.95
CA SER A 910 33.71 -16.64 18.30
C SER A 910 33.16 -15.62 19.31
N GLN A 911 33.85 -14.49 19.42
CA GLN A 911 33.47 -13.42 20.33
C GLN A 911 32.18 -12.73 19.88
N ASP A 912 31.95 -12.66 18.56
CA ASP A 912 30.73 -12.09 17.99
C ASP A 912 29.50 -12.94 18.32
N LEU A 913 29.61 -14.27 18.23
CA LEU A 913 28.55 -15.18 18.63
C LEU A 913 28.27 -15.09 20.14
N LYS A 914 29.32 -14.98 20.96
CA LYS A 914 29.20 -14.78 22.40
C LYS A 914 28.46 -13.48 22.72
N CYS A 915 28.91 -12.35 22.18
CA CYS A 915 28.27 -11.04 22.40
C CYS A 915 26.81 -11.06 21.93
N PHE A 916 26.52 -11.73 20.82
CA PHE A 916 25.16 -11.86 20.32
C PHE A 916 24.25 -12.65 21.28
N LEU A 917 24.70 -13.78 21.83
CA LEU A 917 23.91 -14.57 22.77
C LEU A 917 23.85 -13.94 24.17
N ASP A 918 24.99 -13.52 24.72
CA ASP A 918 25.13 -13.02 26.09
C ASP A 918 24.54 -11.62 26.24
N GLU A 919 24.92 -10.68 25.36
CA GLU A 919 24.62 -9.25 25.53
C GLU A 919 23.42 -8.83 24.67
N THR A 920 23.38 -9.26 23.41
CA THR A 920 22.34 -8.82 22.46
C THR A 920 20.99 -9.50 22.72
N LEU A 921 21.00 -10.82 22.92
CA LEU A 921 19.80 -11.60 23.24
C LEU A 921 19.63 -11.86 24.75
N ALA A 922 20.54 -11.39 25.59
CA ALA A 922 20.47 -11.55 27.05
C ALA A 922 20.25 -13.02 27.50
N LYS A 923 20.93 -13.97 26.86
CA LYS A 923 20.88 -15.43 27.14
C LYS A 923 22.28 -16.04 27.37
N PRO A 924 23.00 -15.60 28.43
CA PRO A 924 24.30 -16.18 28.76
C PRO A 924 24.22 -17.66 29.16
N ASP A 925 23.08 -18.11 29.69
CA ASP A 925 22.81 -19.52 30.01
C ASP A 925 22.89 -20.42 28.77
N ILE A 926 22.38 -19.96 27.63
CA ILE A 926 22.39 -20.72 26.38
C ILE A 926 23.81 -20.81 25.81
N TYR A 927 24.58 -19.71 25.84
CA TYR A 927 25.97 -19.74 25.40
C TYR A 927 26.83 -20.68 26.25
N GLN A 928 26.69 -20.63 27.59
CA GLN A 928 27.42 -21.53 28.48
C GLN A 928 27.03 -23.00 28.24
N LYS A 929 25.74 -23.27 28.01
CA LYS A 929 25.27 -24.61 27.66
C LYS A 929 25.84 -25.09 26.33
N LEU A 930 25.81 -24.26 25.29
CA LEU A 930 26.37 -24.58 23.98
C LEU A 930 27.87 -24.88 24.07
N LYS A 931 28.62 -24.11 24.85
CA LYS A 931 30.06 -24.35 25.10
C LYS A 931 30.30 -25.67 25.82
N ALA A 932 29.51 -25.98 26.85
CA ALA A 932 29.63 -27.24 27.58
C ALA A 932 29.29 -28.45 26.69
N ASP A 933 28.25 -28.35 25.87
CA ASP A 933 27.82 -29.42 24.98
C ASP A 933 28.77 -29.59 23.78
N GLN A 934 29.35 -28.49 23.29
CA GLN A 934 30.42 -28.51 22.28
C GLN A 934 31.65 -29.28 22.79
N ALA A 935 32.07 -29.06 24.04
CA ALA A 935 33.18 -29.81 24.64
C ALA A 935 32.89 -31.32 24.69
N LYS A 936 31.66 -31.72 25.05
CA LYS A 936 31.26 -33.15 25.07
C LYS A 936 31.37 -33.80 23.68
N ILE A 937 30.91 -33.11 22.63
CA ILE A 937 30.97 -33.63 21.25
C ILE A 937 32.43 -33.72 20.78
N GLN A 938 33.26 -32.71 21.08
CA GLN A 938 34.68 -32.77 20.77
C GLN A 938 35.38 -33.93 21.48
N ASP A 939 35.16 -34.08 22.79
CA ASP A 939 35.75 -35.17 23.56
C ASP A 939 35.32 -36.54 23.01
N TYR A 940 34.06 -36.69 22.58
CA TYR A 940 33.57 -37.95 22.03
C TYR A 940 34.24 -38.33 20.71
N TYR A 941 34.44 -37.38 19.79
CA TYR A 941 34.98 -37.67 18.45
C TYR A 941 36.49 -37.46 18.28
N ILE A 942 37.13 -36.64 19.11
CA ILE A 942 38.54 -36.24 18.98
C ILE A 942 39.44 -36.96 20.02
N SER A 943 38.88 -37.60 21.05
CA SER A 943 39.65 -38.41 21.99
C SER A 943 40.07 -39.78 21.43
N SER A 944 40.87 -40.54 22.21
CA SER A 944 41.47 -41.84 21.86
C SER A 944 40.49 -42.96 21.49
N TYR A 945 39.17 -42.72 21.57
CA TYR A 945 38.10 -43.64 21.22
C TYR A 945 37.29 -43.16 19.99
N SER A 946 37.90 -42.35 19.12
CA SER A 946 37.24 -41.85 17.91
C SER A 946 36.73 -43.00 17.03
N PRO A 947 35.50 -42.91 16.51
CA PRO A 947 34.97 -43.88 15.55
C PRO A 947 35.55 -43.73 14.14
N PHE A 948 36.34 -42.68 13.88
CA PHE A 948 36.99 -42.44 12.61
C PHE A 948 38.48 -42.83 12.67
N THR A 949 38.99 -43.36 11.56
CA THR A 949 40.41 -43.69 11.40
C THR A 949 41.28 -42.44 11.21
N GLU A 950 40.72 -41.35 10.68
CA GLU A 950 41.41 -40.10 10.41
C GLU A 950 40.94 -38.96 11.31
N SER A 951 41.87 -38.32 12.01
CA SER A 951 41.60 -37.19 12.94
C SER A 951 40.94 -35.99 12.25
N VAL A 952 41.32 -35.72 10.99
CA VAL A 952 40.72 -34.67 10.16
C VAL A 952 39.23 -34.91 9.93
N THR A 953 38.88 -36.14 9.54
CA THR A 953 37.50 -36.54 9.26
C THR A 953 36.65 -36.50 10.54
N ALA A 954 37.22 -36.92 11.67
CA ALA A 954 36.58 -36.78 12.98
C ALA A 954 36.29 -35.31 13.34
N THR A 955 37.25 -34.41 13.09
CA THR A 955 37.13 -32.98 13.39
C THR A 955 36.08 -32.30 12.51
N ARG A 956 36.04 -32.64 11.22
CA ARG A 956 35.02 -32.14 10.28
C ARG A 956 33.62 -32.59 10.69
N TRP A 957 33.47 -33.88 11.04
CA TRP A 957 32.21 -34.42 11.50
C TRP A 957 31.74 -33.76 12.81
N ALA A 958 32.63 -33.63 13.79
CA ALA A 958 32.34 -32.93 15.03
C ALA A 958 31.89 -31.49 14.77
N SER A 959 32.54 -30.78 13.86
CA SER A 959 32.18 -29.40 13.48
C SER A 959 30.77 -29.33 12.88
N ILE A 960 30.38 -30.26 12.01
CA ILE A 960 29.02 -30.31 11.45
C ILE A 960 27.97 -30.51 12.56
N LEU A 961 28.23 -31.43 13.49
CA LEU A 961 27.32 -31.71 14.62
C LEU A 961 27.20 -30.52 15.56
N ILE A 962 28.32 -29.88 15.90
CA ILE A 962 28.34 -28.67 16.73
C ILE A 962 27.61 -27.53 16.03
N GLY A 963 27.76 -27.38 14.72
CA GLY A 963 27.03 -26.38 13.95
C GLY A 963 25.52 -26.63 13.89
N ASP A 964 25.08 -27.88 13.80
CA ASP A 964 23.65 -28.23 13.91
C ASP A 964 23.13 -27.81 15.30
N LEU A 965 23.86 -28.17 16.37
CA LEU A 965 23.50 -27.82 17.74
C LEU A 965 23.48 -26.29 17.97
N ALA A 966 24.45 -25.58 17.43
CA ALA A 966 24.55 -24.12 17.49
C ALA A 966 23.37 -23.43 16.81
N THR A 967 22.89 -23.98 15.68
CA THR A 967 21.70 -23.49 14.99
C THR A 967 20.49 -23.54 15.92
N TRP A 968 20.25 -24.66 16.60
CA TRP A 968 19.17 -24.80 17.59
C TRP A 968 19.35 -23.88 18.80
N GLY A 969 20.59 -23.72 19.28
CA GLY A 969 20.90 -22.79 20.38
C GLY A 969 20.60 -21.33 20.03
N ILE A 970 20.97 -20.88 18.84
CA ILE A 970 20.69 -19.52 18.34
C ILE A 970 19.18 -19.31 18.18
N LEU A 971 18.46 -20.28 17.61
CA LEU A 971 17.00 -20.23 17.50
C LEU A 971 16.33 -20.14 18.88
N LEU A 972 16.78 -20.95 19.84
CA LEU A 972 16.25 -20.96 21.20
C LEU A 972 16.48 -19.61 21.90
N ALA A 973 17.67 -19.02 21.73
CA ALA A 973 17.99 -17.72 22.32
C ALA A 973 17.10 -16.61 21.74
N ALA A 974 16.96 -16.56 20.42
CA ALA A 974 16.10 -15.59 19.76
C ALA A 974 14.62 -15.77 20.15
N LEU A 975 14.13 -17.02 20.19
CA LEU A 975 12.77 -17.35 20.60
C LEU A 975 12.48 -16.93 22.03
N LYS A 976 13.36 -17.25 23.00
CA LYS A 976 13.19 -16.84 24.41
C LYS A 976 13.27 -15.34 24.62
N TYR A 977 13.90 -14.58 23.72
CA TYR A 977 13.99 -13.13 23.82
C TYR A 977 12.78 -12.43 23.18
N TYR A 978 12.40 -12.82 21.95
CA TYR A 978 11.37 -12.12 21.18
C TYR A 978 9.95 -12.69 21.35
N ALA A 979 9.81 -13.92 21.80
CA ALA A 979 8.52 -14.56 22.07
C ALA A 979 8.57 -15.36 23.40
N PRO A 980 8.83 -14.70 24.54
CA PRO A 980 8.93 -15.37 25.85
C PRO A 980 7.64 -16.10 26.26
N ASP A 981 6.49 -15.66 25.75
CA ASP A 981 5.18 -16.25 26.03
C ASP A 981 4.88 -17.50 25.18
N ALA A 982 5.74 -17.84 24.20
CA ALA A 982 5.56 -19.01 23.33
C ALA A 982 6.04 -20.32 24.00
N ALA A 983 5.52 -20.61 25.20
CA ALA A 983 5.98 -21.70 26.07
C ALA A 983 6.06 -23.06 25.36
N THR A 984 5.07 -23.39 24.53
CA THR A 984 5.05 -24.66 23.75
C THR A 984 6.17 -24.71 22.72
N ALA A 985 6.43 -23.61 22.00
CA ALA A 985 7.51 -23.55 21.02
C ALA A 985 8.87 -23.63 21.72
N ILE A 986 9.04 -22.91 22.84
CA ILE A 986 10.27 -22.94 23.65
C ILE A 986 10.58 -24.37 24.10
N ALA A 987 9.61 -25.04 24.73
CA ALA A 987 9.78 -26.41 25.20
C ALA A 987 10.10 -27.39 24.06
N TRP A 988 9.46 -27.21 22.90
CA TRP A 988 9.73 -28.04 21.73
C TRP A 988 11.14 -27.85 21.19
N ILE A 989 11.61 -26.59 21.03
CA ILE A 989 12.97 -26.27 20.58
C ILE A 989 14.02 -26.80 21.58
N GLU A 990 13.78 -26.67 22.89
CA GLU A 990 14.64 -27.25 23.93
C GLU A 990 14.74 -28.78 23.80
N GLN A 991 13.60 -29.44 23.59
CA GLN A 991 13.58 -30.89 23.35
C GLN A 991 14.34 -31.27 22.08
N GLN A 992 14.21 -30.50 20.99
CA GLN A 992 14.97 -30.75 19.75
C GLN A 992 16.46 -30.57 19.95
N TYR A 993 16.89 -29.53 20.67
CA TYR A 993 18.29 -29.31 21.03
C TYR A 993 18.85 -30.53 21.79
N GLU A 994 18.15 -31.00 22.83
CA GLU A 994 18.58 -32.18 23.59
C GLU A 994 18.58 -33.47 22.76
N GLN A 995 17.59 -33.65 21.88
CA GLN A 995 17.56 -34.79 20.95
C GLN A 995 18.76 -34.78 20.01
N LYS A 996 19.15 -33.61 19.50
CA LYS A 996 20.32 -33.46 18.62
C LYS A 996 21.63 -33.74 19.36
N LEU A 997 21.77 -33.26 20.59
CA LEU A 997 22.92 -33.60 21.44
C LEU A 997 23.01 -35.10 21.69
N ASN A 998 21.91 -35.74 22.07
CA ASN A 998 21.88 -37.19 22.31
C ASN A 998 22.22 -37.97 21.03
N GLN A 999 21.68 -37.57 19.87
CA GLN A 999 22.01 -38.17 18.58
C GLN A 999 23.50 -38.04 18.24
N ALA A 1000 24.09 -36.87 18.51
CA ALA A 1000 25.52 -36.63 18.31
C ALA A 1000 26.40 -37.50 19.22
N LEU A 1001 25.91 -37.89 20.40
CA LEU A 1001 26.66 -38.72 21.37
C LEU A 1001 26.30 -40.21 21.31
N SER A 1002 25.28 -40.61 20.53
CA SER A 1002 24.82 -41.99 20.43
C SER A 1002 25.24 -42.71 19.14
N ARG A 1003 25.62 -41.97 18.08
CA ARG A 1003 25.97 -42.55 16.78
C ARG A 1003 27.49 -42.64 16.61
N THR A 1004 27.98 -43.86 16.59
CA THR A 1004 29.23 -44.25 15.94
C THR A 1004 28.98 -44.27 14.42
N PRO A 1005 29.57 -43.38 13.60
CA PRO A 1005 29.54 -43.57 12.16
C PRO A 1005 30.24 -44.90 11.84
N GLU A 1006 29.53 -45.83 11.21
CA GLU A 1006 30.11 -47.05 10.63
C GLU A 1006 31.00 -46.63 9.44
N ALA A 1007 32.18 -46.09 9.73
CA ALA A 1007 33.11 -45.55 8.74
C ALA A 1007 33.79 -46.63 7.88
N SER A 1008 33.39 -47.90 8.00
CA SER A 1008 34.12 -49.05 7.46
C SER A 1008 33.29 -49.99 6.57
N ILE A 1009 32.26 -49.49 5.90
CA ILE A 1009 31.62 -50.26 4.82
C ILE A 1009 32.43 -50.00 3.54
N ASN A 1010 32.85 -51.06 2.84
CA ASN A 1010 33.40 -50.95 1.48
C ASN A 1010 32.27 -50.55 0.51
N ILE A 1011 31.86 -49.27 0.59
CA ILE A 1011 30.72 -48.72 -0.15
C ILE A 1011 30.93 -48.88 -1.66
N THR A 1012 32.18 -48.81 -2.13
CA THR A 1012 32.53 -48.99 -3.54
C THR A 1012 32.07 -50.35 -4.07
N GLU A 1013 32.29 -51.44 -3.31
CA GLU A 1013 31.87 -52.78 -3.75
C GLU A 1013 30.34 -52.92 -3.78
N VAL A 1014 29.65 -52.35 -2.77
CA VAL A 1014 28.19 -52.35 -2.71
C VAL A 1014 27.58 -51.51 -3.85
N ILE A 1015 28.14 -50.33 -4.13
CA ILE A 1015 27.70 -49.46 -5.22
C ILE A 1015 27.99 -50.09 -6.59
N ASN A 1016 29.17 -50.68 -6.79
CA ASN A 1016 29.49 -51.40 -8.01
C ASN A 1016 28.55 -52.59 -8.23
N GLN A 1017 28.10 -53.25 -7.16
CA GLN A 1017 27.09 -54.30 -7.28
C GLN A 1017 25.72 -53.74 -7.72
N TYR A 1018 25.39 -52.49 -7.40
CA TYR A 1018 24.20 -51.84 -7.95
C TYR A 1018 24.33 -51.60 -9.44
N GLU A 1019 25.49 -51.16 -9.92
CA GLU A 1019 25.77 -51.03 -11.36
C GLU A 1019 25.64 -52.39 -12.07
N ILE A 1020 26.10 -53.48 -11.46
CA ILE A 1020 25.89 -54.84 -11.98
C ILE A 1020 24.39 -55.18 -12.04
N ASN A 1021 23.62 -54.83 -11.00
CA ASN A 1021 22.21 -55.21 -10.88
C ASN A 1021 21.26 -54.38 -11.77
N ILE A 1022 21.51 -53.09 -11.90
CA ILE A 1022 20.67 -52.17 -12.68
C ILE A 1022 21.23 -51.92 -14.09
N GLY A 1023 22.51 -52.22 -14.31
CA GLY A 1023 23.28 -51.81 -15.48
C GLY A 1023 23.90 -50.42 -15.29
N ASP A 1024 24.96 -50.12 -16.04
CA ASP A 1024 25.54 -48.78 -16.14
C ASP A 1024 24.64 -47.90 -17.04
N ILE A 1025 23.56 -47.39 -16.46
CA ILE A 1025 22.48 -46.67 -17.15
C ILE A 1025 22.87 -45.19 -17.33
N GLU A 1026 23.05 -44.79 -18.58
CA GLU A 1026 23.01 -43.38 -19.00
C GLU A 1026 21.79 -43.18 -19.90
N GLN A 1027 20.89 -42.27 -19.51
CA GLN A 1027 19.71 -41.93 -20.31
C GLN A 1027 20.04 -40.73 -21.19
N THR A 1028 20.13 -40.96 -22.50
CA THR A 1028 20.31 -39.92 -23.51
C THR A 1028 19.01 -39.67 -24.28
N LEU A 1029 18.66 -38.40 -24.46
CA LEU A 1029 17.59 -37.95 -25.35
C LEU A 1029 18.23 -37.41 -26.63
N ALA A 1030 17.64 -37.73 -27.79
CA ALA A 1030 18.20 -37.35 -29.09
C ALA A 1030 18.38 -35.82 -29.18
N GLY A 1031 19.63 -35.37 -29.31
CA GLY A 1031 19.99 -33.95 -29.38
C GLY A 1031 20.41 -33.31 -28.04
N GLU A 1032 20.31 -34.02 -26.92
CA GLU A 1032 20.65 -33.53 -25.57
C GLU A 1032 21.92 -34.20 -24.99
N ASP A 1033 22.63 -35.01 -25.78
CA ASP A 1033 23.84 -35.76 -25.37
C ASP A 1033 24.98 -34.89 -24.81
N GLN A 1034 24.93 -33.56 -24.97
CA GLN A 1034 25.94 -32.61 -24.46
C GLN A 1034 25.52 -31.90 -23.15
N GLU A 1035 24.31 -32.12 -22.63
CA GLU A 1035 23.81 -31.38 -21.45
C GLU A 1035 24.04 -32.08 -20.11
N LEU A 1036 24.31 -33.40 -20.09
CA LEU A 1036 24.64 -34.12 -18.85
C LEU A 1036 26.04 -33.72 -18.35
N ASP A 1037 26.14 -33.39 -17.05
CA ASP A 1037 27.39 -33.04 -16.38
C ASP A 1037 28.46 -34.10 -16.61
N ALA A 1038 29.68 -33.68 -16.96
CA ALA A 1038 30.77 -34.59 -17.27
C ALA A 1038 31.11 -35.55 -16.12
N LEU A 1039 30.87 -35.16 -14.86
CA LEU A 1039 31.08 -35.99 -13.68
C LEU A 1039 30.02 -37.09 -13.51
N LEU A 1040 28.90 -37.03 -14.24
CA LEU A 1040 27.81 -38.01 -14.18
C LEU A 1040 27.77 -38.94 -15.40
N ARG A 1041 28.67 -38.77 -16.38
CA ARG A 1041 28.71 -39.56 -17.60
C ARG A 1041 29.37 -40.93 -17.41
N LYS A 1042 28.96 -41.87 -18.25
CA LYS A 1042 29.43 -43.26 -18.33
C LYS A 1042 30.93 -43.45 -18.62
N SER A 1043 31.61 -42.46 -19.22
CA SER A 1043 33.02 -42.59 -19.61
C SER A 1043 33.87 -41.37 -19.26
N THR A 1044 35.00 -41.68 -18.63
CA THR A 1044 36.07 -40.80 -18.13
C THR A 1044 37.06 -40.42 -19.23
N GLN A 1045 37.07 -39.16 -19.65
CA GLN A 1045 38.37 -38.52 -19.86
C GLN A 1045 38.76 -37.87 -18.54
N PRO A 1046 39.97 -38.10 -18.01
CA PRO A 1046 40.43 -37.36 -16.86
C PRO A 1046 40.37 -35.87 -17.23
N VAL A 1047 39.72 -35.08 -16.38
CA VAL A 1047 39.76 -33.62 -16.50
C VAL A 1047 41.24 -33.25 -16.56
N LYS A 1048 41.72 -32.73 -17.71
CA LYS A 1048 43.08 -32.17 -17.80
C LYS A 1048 43.23 -31.18 -16.66
N GLU A 1049 44.19 -31.41 -15.77
CA GLU A 1049 44.55 -30.46 -14.73
C GLU A 1049 44.63 -29.06 -15.35
N SER A 1050 43.78 -28.15 -14.86
CA SER A 1050 43.82 -26.77 -15.29
C SER A 1050 45.19 -26.22 -14.92
N LYS A 1051 45.90 -25.68 -15.91
CA LYS A 1051 47.24 -25.07 -15.79
C LYS A 1051 47.43 -24.43 -14.41
N THR A 1052 48.36 -24.98 -13.64
CA THR A 1052 48.88 -24.36 -12.42
C THR A 1052 49.38 -22.95 -12.77
N TRP A 1053 48.67 -21.96 -12.23
CA TRP A 1053 49.09 -20.56 -12.32
C TRP A 1053 50.38 -20.41 -11.49
N GLN A 1054 51.45 -19.98 -12.14
CA GLN A 1054 52.68 -19.55 -11.48
C GLN A 1054 52.64 -18.03 -11.28
N PRO A 1055 52.39 -17.52 -10.06
CA PRO A 1055 52.65 -16.12 -9.76
C PRO A 1055 54.14 -15.88 -9.62
N SER A 1056 54.63 -14.88 -10.33
CA SER A 1056 55.96 -14.31 -10.17
C SER A 1056 55.97 -13.34 -8.99
N VAL A 1057 56.28 -13.86 -7.80
CA VAL A 1057 56.74 -13.05 -6.66
C VAL A 1057 58.02 -13.70 -6.13
N THR A 1058 59.14 -13.04 -6.36
CA THR A 1058 60.44 -13.40 -5.79
C THR A 1058 60.61 -12.60 -4.49
N THR A 1059 60.49 -13.26 -3.34
CA THR A 1059 60.70 -12.67 -2.02
C THR A 1059 61.88 -13.35 -1.34
N GLU A 1060 62.95 -12.60 -1.06
CA GLU A 1060 64.11 -13.11 -0.31
C GLU A 1060 63.75 -13.32 1.17
N THR A 1061 63.86 -14.55 1.69
CA THR A 1061 63.74 -14.86 3.13
C THR A 1061 65.10 -15.00 3.81
N LYS A 1062 65.16 -14.53 5.06
CA LYS A 1062 66.30 -14.74 5.98
C LYS A 1062 66.29 -16.12 6.67
N TYR A 1063 65.19 -16.88 6.51
CA TYR A 1063 64.93 -18.17 7.14
C TYR A 1063 65.03 -19.31 6.13
N SER A 1064 65.60 -20.44 6.54
CA SER A 1064 65.73 -21.65 5.73
C SER A 1064 64.40 -22.38 5.56
N LEU A 1065 64.26 -23.18 4.50
CA LEU A 1065 63.09 -24.04 4.24
C LEU A 1065 62.65 -24.82 5.47
N ARG A 1066 63.62 -25.37 6.21
CA ARG A 1066 63.37 -26.19 7.38
C ARG A 1066 62.84 -25.37 8.56
N GLU A 1067 63.26 -24.12 8.70
CA GLU A 1067 62.78 -23.23 9.77
C GLU A 1067 61.34 -22.78 9.51
N ILE A 1068 61.00 -22.44 8.26
CA ILE A 1068 59.64 -22.06 7.86
C ILE A 1068 58.69 -23.26 8.00
N GLN A 1069 59.13 -24.44 7.56
CA GLN A 1069 58.34 -25.67 7.67
C GLN A 1069 58.08 -26.04 9.13
N ASN A 1070 59.10 -25.98 9.99
CA ASN A 1070 58.93 -26.22 11.43
C ASN A 1070 58.04 -25.18 12.09
N TRP A 1071 58.12 -23.91 11.68
CA TRP A 1071 57.23 -22.89 12.21
C TRP A 1071 55.77 -23.18 11.83
N LEU A 1072 55.50 -23.48 10.55
CA LEU A 1072 54.16 -23.83 10.08
C LEU A 1072 53.60 -25.07 10.78
N MET A 1073 54.42 -26.12 10.95
CA MET A 1073 53.99 -27.32 11.69
C MET A 1073 53.72 -27.02 13.17
N ASN A 1074 54.52 -26.20 13.84
CA ASN A 1074 54.28 -25.79 15.22
C ASN A 1074 53.04 -24.91 15.36
N TRP A 1075 52.86 -23.98 14.43
CA TRP A 1075 51.70 -23.09 14.39
C TRP A 1075 50.41 -23.90 14.20
N LEU A 1076 50.39 -24.83 13.25
CA LEU A 1076 49.26 -25.74 13.03
C LEU A 1076 49.00 -26.65 14.21
N SER A 1077 50.06 -27.21 14.80
CA SER A 1077 49.98 -28.05 16.00
C SER A 1077 49.32 -27.30 17.16
N GLN A 1078 49.69 -26.03 17.38
CA GLN A 1078 49.12 -25.20 18.44
C GLN A 1078 47.69 -24.75 18.13
N LYS A 1079 47.43 -24.29 16.91
CA LYS A 1079 46.13 -23.76 16.50
C LYS A 1079 45.07 -24.85 16.38
N LEU A 1080 45.41 -26.00 15.82
CA LEU A 1080 44.50 -27.11 15.57
C LEU A 1080 44.55 -28.18 16.66
N LYS A 1081 45.46 -28.06 17.63
CA LYS A 1081 45.72 -29.05 18.70
C LYS A 1081 46.05 -30.44 18.17
N ILE A 1082 46.69 -30.52 17.00
CA ILE A 1082 47.15 -31.77 16.38
C ILE A 1082 48.59 -32.03 16.82
N SER A 1083 48.93 -33.24 17.26
CA SER A 1083 50.32 -33.60 17.59
C SER A 1083 51.24 -33.39 16.39
N HIS A 1084 52.42 -32.81 16.61
CA HIS A 1084 53.40 -32.54 15.56
C HIS A 1084 53.84 -33.79 14.77
N GLN A 1085 53.70 -34.99 15.35
CA GLN A 1085 53.99 -36.27 14.70
C GLN A 1085 52.92 -36.71 13.68
N ASN A 1086 51.72 -36.13 13.75
CA ASN A 1086 50.57 -36.45 12.89
C ASN A 1086 50.34 -35.40 11.79
N LEU A 1087 51.28 -34.46 11.61
CA LEU A 1087 51.26 -33.47 10.54
C LEU A 1087 52.17 -33.97 9.40
N ASP A 1088 51.57 -34.22 8.24
CA ASP A 1088 52.22 -34.53 6.98
C ASP A 1088 52.48 -33.24 6.18
N PRO A 1089 53.74 -32.90 5.88
CA PRO A 1089 54.04 -31.72 5.09
C PRO A 1089 53.43 -31.67 3.68
N GLN A 1090 53.08 -32.81 3.10
CA GLN A 1090 52.48 -32.91 1.76
C GLN A 1090 50.96 -32.82 1.76
N GLN A 1091 50.33 -32.89 2.93
CA GLN A 1091 48.88 -32.78 3.06
C GLN A 1091 48.45 -31.31 3.07
N SER A 1092 47.25 -31.04 2.56
CA SER A 1092 46.81 -29.67 2.35
C SER A 1092 46.30 -28.99 3.61
N PHE A 1093 46.41 -27.66 3.69
CA PHE A 1093 45.86 -26.83 4.74
C PHE A 1093 44.33 -26.97 4.87
N ALA A 1094 43.61 -27.14 3.74
CA ALA A 1094 42.17 -27.45 3.74
C ALA A 1094 41.88 -28.81 4.39
N GLU A 1095 42.74 -29.80 4.16
CA GLU A 1095 42.65 -31.10 4.82
C GLU A 1095 42.90 -30.98 6.32
N TYR A 1096 43.77 -30.07 6.77
CA TYR A 1096 43.89 -29.76 8.19
C TYR A 1096 42.70 -28.99 8.79
N GLY A 1097 41.69 -28.65 8.00
CA GLY A 1097 40.50 -27.93 8.48
C GLY A 1097 40.73 -26.43 8.65
N ILE A 1098 41.77 -25.89 8.01
CA ILE A 1098 41.95 -24.44 7.91
C ILE A 1098 40.81 -23.90 7.06
N ASP A 1099 40.11 -22.88 7.56
CA ASP A 1099 39.10 -22.13 6.82
C ASP A 1099 39.64 -20.73 6.47
N SER A 1100 38.84 -19.92 5.79
CA SER A 1100 39.27 -18.59 5.36
C SER A 1100 39.62 -17.66 6.52
N VAL A 1101 39.22 -17.94 7.76
CA VAL A 1101 39.56 -17.12 8.92
C VAL A 1101 40.89 -17.58 9.52
N ILE A 1102 41.07 -18.89 9.66
CA ILE A 1102 42.34 -19.46 10.14
C ILE A 1102 43.47 -19.19 9.12
N ALA A 1103 43.16 -19.13 7.83
CA ALA A 1103 44.13 -18.76 6.79
C ALA A 1103 44.58 -17.30 6.88
N VAL A 1104 43.70 -16.37 7.32
CA VAL A 1104 44.07 -14.97 7.60
C VAL A 1104 45.00 -14.91 8.80
N GLU A 1105 44.67 -15.62 9.89
CA GLU A 1105 45.52 -15.68 11.08
C GLU A 1105 46.89 -16.30 10.76
N LEU A 1106 46.91 -17.37 9.94
CA LEU A 1106 48.15 -17.99 9.48
C LEU A 1106 49.01 -16.97 8.72
N ALA A 1107 48.44 -16.24 7.77
CA ALA A 1107 49.17 -15.24 7.00
C ALA A 1107 49.71 -14.11 7.89
N GLN A 1108 48.91 -13.63 8.85
CA GLN A 1108 49.27 -12.55 9.77
C GLN A 1108 50.39 -12.97 10.73
N ASP A 1109 50.22 -14.12 11.40
CA ASP A 1109 51.21 -14.65 12.35
C ASP A 1109 52.53 -15.02 11.62
N LEU A 1110 52.43 -15.53 10.39
CA LEU A 1110 53.57 -15.89 9.55
C LEU A 1110 54.31 -14.64 9.05
N GLN A 1111 53.59 -13.57 8.71
CA GLN A 1111 54.17 -12.29 8.32
C GLN A 1111 54.91 -11.64 9.48
N GLU A 1112 54.30 -11.63 10.67
CA GLU A 1112 54.92 -11.10 11.88
C GLU A 1112 56.19 -11.89 12.23
N TRP A 1113 56.15 -13.21 12.12
CA TRP A 1113 57.30 -14.06 12.40
C TRP A 1113 58.42 -13.93 11.35
N LEU A 1114 58.09 -13.81 10.06
CA LEU A 1114 59.06 -13.62 8.99
C LEU A 1114 59.65 -12.19 8.96
N GLY A 1115 59.01 -11.22 9.63
CA GLY A 1115 59.45 -9.83 9.67
C GLY A 1115 59.29 -9.11 8.32
N TYR A 1116 58.26 -9.47 7.55
CA TYR A 1116 58.01 -8.88 6.23
C TYR A 1116 57.39 -7.48 6.33
N GLU A 1117 57.90 -6.54 5.52
CA GLU A 1117 57.34 -5.18 5.40
C GLU A 1117 56.07 -5.14 4.53
N GLN A 1118 55.86 -6.14 3.66
CA GLN A 1118 54.66 -6.28 2.83
C GLN A 1118 53.69 -7.30 3.44
N GLU A 1119 52.40 -7.00 3.35
CA GLU A 1119 51.35 -7.83 3.93
C GLU A 1119 51.26 -9.18 3.20
N LEU A 1120 51.37 -10.30 3.93
CA LEU A 1120 51.14 -11.62 3.35
C LEU A 1120 49.65 -11.77 3.09
N GLU A 1121 49.29 -12.00 1.83
CA GLU A 1121 47.89 -12.22 1.48
C GLU A 1121 47.33 -13.40 2.27
N ALA A 1122 46.14 -13.25 2.83
CA ALA A 1122 45.40 -14.31 3.52
C ALA A 1122 45.11 -15.54 2.62
N THR A 1123 45.37 -15.44 1.32
CA THR A 1123 45.26 -16.49 0.31
C THR A 1123 46.50 -17.38 0.25
N ILE A 1124 47.58 -17.08 0.98
CA ILE A 1124 48.87 -17.76 0.82
C ILE A 1124 48.79 -19.27 1.11
N ALA A 1125 47.96 -19.68 2.08
CA ALA A 1125 47.68 -21.08 2.41
C ALA A 1125 46.81 -21.79 1.35
N TRP A 1126 46.20 -21.05 0.43
CA TRP A 1126 45.40 -21.59 -0.67
C TRP A 1126 46.19 -21.62 -1.98
N ASN A 1127 47.03 -20.62 -2.20
CA ASN A 1127 47.93 -20.55 -3.35
C ASN A 1127 49.04 -21.61 -3.24
N TYR A 1128 49.49 -21.90 -2.02
CA TYR A 1128 50.45 -22.96 -1.72
C TYR A 1128 49.81 -23.92 -0.72
N PRO A 1129 49.02 -24.89 -1.20
CA PRO A 1129 48.03 -25.56 -0.38
C PRO A 1129 48.61 -26.52 0.65
N THR A 1130 49.91 -26.80 0.68
CA THR A 1130 50.55 -27.74 1.61
C THR A 1130 51.65 -27.05 2.42
N ILE A 1131 52.00 -27.60 3.59
CA ILE A 1131 53.09 -27.07 4.42
C ILE A 1131 54.40 -27.05 3.61
N ALA A 1132 54.68 -28.11 2.84
CA ALA A 1132 55.85 -28.21 1.98
C ALA A 1132 55.83 -27.15 0.87
N ALA A 1133 54.70 -26.99 0.16
CA ALA A 1133 54.58 -26.01 -0.92
C ALA A 1133 54.73 -24.57 -0.43
N LEU A 1134 54.12 -24.24 0.72
CA LEU A 1134 54.20 -22.91 1.31
C LEU A 1134 55.58 -22.61 1.86
N SER A 1135 56.19 -23.58 2.55
CA SER A 1135 57.56 -23.46 3.04
C SER A 1135 58.53 -23.27 1.87
N GLN A 1136 58.33 -23.99 0.76
CA GLN A 1136 59.18 -23.92 -0.42
C GLN A 1136 59.00 -22.62 -1.20
N TYR A 1137 57.78 -22.09 -1.26
CA TYR A 1137 57.52 -20.77 -1.82
C TYR A 1137 58.22 -19.68 -1.02
N LEU A 1138 58.06 -19.70 0.30
CA LEU A 1138 58.64 -18.70 1.19
C LEU A 1138 60.16 -18.84 1.27
N ALA A 1139 60.69 -20.06 1.33
CA ALA A 1139 62.12 -20.33 1.45
C ALA A 1139 62.88 -20.34 0.12
N LYS A 1140 62.28 -19.88 -0.99
CA LYS A 1140 63.02 -19.56 -2.20
C LYS A 1140 63.95 -18.38 -1.90
N SER A 1141 65.09 -18.71 -1.31
CA SER A 1141 66.15 -17.80 -0.97
C SER A 1141 67.31 -18.01 -1.96
N THR A 1142 67.99 -16.93 -2.33
CA THR A 1142 69.47 -16.93 -2.28
C THR A 1142 70.25 -17.98 -3.11
N ASP A 1143 69.82 -18.37 -4.32
CA ASP A 1143 70.61 -19.25 -5.21
C ASP A 1143 70.89 -18.68 -6.62
N THR A 1144 70.50 -17.43 -6.89
CA THR A 1144 70.72 -16.75 -8.19
C THR A 1144 72.00 -15.89 -8.23
N LEU A 1145 73.10 -16.37 -7.67
CA LEU A 1145 74.44 -15.78 -7.86
C LEU A 1145 75.46 -16.71 -8.51
N SER A 1146 75.06 -17.85 -9.09
CA SER A 1146 76.01 -18.83 -9.63
C SER A 1146 75.69 -19.43 -11.02
N GLN A 1147 74.57 -19.11 -11.67
CA GLN A 1147 74.26 -19.65 -13.02
C GLN A 1147 74.23 -18.61 -14.16
N GLU A 1148 73.97 -17.34 -13.90
CA GLU A 1148 73.99 -16.30 -14.97
C GLU A 1148 75.40 -15.94 -15.43
N ASN A 1149 76.44 -16.20 -14.62
CA ASN A 1149 77.83 -15.99 -15.06
C ASN A 1149 78.34 -17.08 -16.01
N THR A 1150 77.69 -18.24 -16.13
CA THR A 1150 78.17 -19.34 -17.00
C THR A 1150 77.68 -19.18 -18.45
N LEU A 1151 76.43 -18.73 -18.64
CA LEU A 1151 75.86 -18.46 -19.98
C LEU A 1151 76.42 -17.19 -20.63
N LEU A 1152 76.77 -16.17 -19.83
CA LEU A 1152 77.45 -14.97 -20.33
C LEU A 1152 78.92 -15.22 -20.72
N LEU A 1153 79.56 -16.26 -20.18
CA LEU A 1153 80.91 -16.70 -20.58
C LEU A 1153 80.90 -17.61 -21.83
N GLU A 1154 79.83 -18.37 -22.08
CA GLU A 1154 79.71 -19.21 -23.30
C GLU A 1154 79.35 -18.42 -24.56
N ILE A 1155 78.57 -17.33 -24.43
CA ILE A 1155 78.22 -16.46 -25.56
C ILE A 1155 79.41 -15.56 -25.97
N GLN A 1156 80.36 -15.30 -25.05
CA GLN A 1156 81.57 -14.52 -25.36
C GLN A 1156 82.64 -15.29 -26.18
N ASN A 1157 82.45 -16.59 -26.43
CA ASN A 1157 83.45 -17.43 -27.11
C ASN A 1157 83.01 -18.05 -28.45
N LYS A 1158 81.83 -17.69 -28.98
CA LYS A 1158 81.42 -18.13 -30.32
C LYS A 1158 81.66 -17.05 -31.37
N SER A 1159 82.26 -17.42 -32.50
CA SER A 1159 82.53 -16.50 -33.60
C SER A 1159 81.27 -16.19 -34.40
N GLU A 1160 81.27 -15.05 -35.10
CA GLU A 1160 80.16 -14.57 -35.94
C GLU A 1160 79.64 -15.61 -36.96
N GLU A 1161 80.48 -16.55 -37.40
CA GLU A 1161 80.09 -17.62 -38.33
C GLU A 1161 79.16 -18.66 -37.69
N GLU A 1162 79.35 -19.02 -36.42
CA GLU A 1162 78.52 -20.03 -35.74
C GLU A 1162 77.12 -19.52 -35.39
N ILE A 1163 76.98 -18.19 -35.25
CA ILE A 1163 75.69 -17.54 -34.98
C ILE A 1163 74.87 -17.44 -36.27
N GLN A 1164 75.51 -17.20 -37.43
CA GLN A 1164 74.81 -17.17 -38.71
C GLN A 1164 74.31 -18.55 -39.16
N GLU A 1165 75.04 -19.63 -38.87
CA GLU A 1165 74.60 -21.00 -39.18
C GLU A 1165 73.36 -21.40 -38.36
N SER A 1166 73.31 -21.04 -37.07
CA SER A 1166 72.16 -21.33 -36.21
C SER A 1166 70.89 -20.57 -36.64
N ILE A 1167 71.03 -19.33 -37.10
CA ILE A 1167 69.90 -18.50 -37.56
C ILE A 1167 69.41 -18.97 -38.94
N ALA A 1168 70.31 -19.40 -39.84
CA ALA A 1168 69.92 -19.97 -41.13
C ALA A 1168 69.15 -21.29 -40.98
N GLN A 1169 69.46 -22.08 -39.96
CA GLN A 1169 68.79 -23.35 -39.67
C GLN A 1169 67.37 -23.14 -39.12
N GLU A 1170 67.16 -22.17 -38.24
CA GLU A 1170 65.83 -21.79 -37.75
C GLU A 1170 64.95 -21.14 -38.83
N ILE A 1171 65.52 -20.35 -39.73
CA ILE A 1171 64.79 -19.77 -40.87
C ILE A 1171 64.35 -20.87 -41.85
N ALA A 1172 65.20 -21.86 -42.13
CA ALA A 1172 64.87 -22.99 -42.99
C ALA A 1172 63.76 -23.88 -42.39
N GLU A 1173 63.70 -24.05 -41.07
CA GLU A 1173 62.62 -24.77 -40.39
C GLU A 1173 61.29 -23.99 -40.43
N LEU A 1174 61.34 -22.67 -40.37
CA LEU A 1174 60.18 -21.78 -40.48
C LEU A 1174 59.61 -21.70 -41.91
N GLU A 1175 60.45 -21.72 -42.95
CA GLU A 1175 60.01 -21.76 -44.35
C GLU A 1175 59.36 -23.12 -44.69
N ASN A 1176 59.91 -24.22 -44.18
CA ASN A 1176 59.37 -25.57 -44.39
C ASN A 1176 58.02 -25.79 -43.67
N TRP A 1177 57.81 -25.09 -42.54
CA TRP A 1177 56.52 -25.05 -41.82
C TRP A 1177 55.45 -24.23 -42.55
N LEU A 1178 55.84 -23.24 -43.37
CA LEU A 1178 54.93 -22.39 -44.15
C LEU A 1178 54.50 -23.04 -45.48
N GLU A 1179 55.32 -23.91 -46.10
CA GLU A 1179 54.95 -24.63 -47.34
C GLU A 1179 54.07 -25.88 -47.12
N THR A 1180 53.94 -26.37 -45.88
CA THR A 1180 53.13 -27.56 -45.54
C THR A 1180 51.73 -27.24 -44.97
N ARG A 1181 51.24 -26.00 -45.12
CA ARG A 1181 49.89 -25.58 -44.71
C ARG A 1181 49.04 -24.98 -45.82
#